data_AF-A0A151ZBG9-F1
#
_entry.id   AF-A0A151ZBG9-F1
#
_cell.length_a   1.000
_cell.length_b   1.000
_cell.length_c   1.000
_cell.angle_alpha   90.00
_cell.angle_beta   90.00
_cell.angle_gamma   90.00
#
_symmetry.space_group_name_H-M   'P 1'
#
loop_
_entity.id
_entity.type
_entity.pdbx_description
1 polymer ?
#
loop_
_entity_poly.entity_id
_entity_poly.type
_entity_poly.pdbx_seq_one_letter_code
_entity_poly.pdbx_strand_id
1 'polypeptide(L)'
;MILNVLKRSINKSTTYLSYSRYRLTNTISNSSNRSFCITNSISNPFQDVPLNKRNDIFKYNYSNNILNYKHLINNSILKTTNNKSNHSNNNHYERNSKQNSNGSKSYEYDYEIKDNVFIITISSLMIIKIYSDMKFGVIHCDDRYKNNDEPLEIIIPFEEENGDLNEEEMKISNLKLFIDTIGNDIWYFIFGIVTAFISSWVGLQIPKVFGKLIDNTKSGASLREPAIHAVLILFAQASLNFIYSTLISVACERYSSNLRGLLFKSILEQEVAFFDQNSTGDLINRLSSDVQLVRSALKHSVSLGVKSLGQIIGGVFSLILISPKLSLGMLVILPGMVTVGSVYAKWLKSLSVRSQRAQAKSTAVANEAISNIRTVVAFSNQSLETEKFNEKNKESEKLSTESGIQIGLFQGITTMALNSVSLLVYWYGGLLVSRGEITGGELTSFIIHTMNMQSSFSQLSILFTQVMHALGGMSRITELINRQPRISNKNGKILPNLRGEIKFDKVEFYYPTRSQSTVLKDFSLHLNAGQIVALAGASGGGKSTVVSLLERFYDVTKGNILIDGIPIREIDPKWLRSQIGIVSQEPTLFSCSILENLKYGAPDATMEQIIEATKLANAHQFIEAFPNGYDTVVGERGCSLSGGQKQRIAIARAILKNPRIIILDEATSALDSENEQMVQEALYNLMKGRTTIIIAHRLSTVQNADSIAVLSKGRVVEYGNHQQLMKEKGIYYQLVKRQLSLG
;
A
#
# COMPACT_ATOMS: atom_id res chain seq x y z
N MET A 1 13.46 14.66 -19.54
CA MET A 1 12.28 14.31 -18.72
C MET A 1 11.92 15.44 -17.73
N ILE A 2 12.72 15.71 -16.70
CA ILE A 2 12.46 16.74 -15.65
C ILE A 2 12.01 18.10 -16.22
N LEU A 3 12.71 18.62 -17.23
CA LEU A 3 12.35 19.88 -17.91
C LEU A 3 10.91 19.91 -18.46
N ASN A 4 10.36 18.79 -18.94
CA ASN A 4 8.99 18.72 -19.45
C ASN A 4 7.94 18.71 -18.33
N VAL A 5 8.32 18.30 -17.11
CA VAL A 5 7.48 18.37 -15.91
C VAL A 5 7.45 19.80 -15.38
N LEU A 6 8.62 20.45 -15.25
CA LEU A 6 8.72 21.86 -14.87
C LEU A 6 7.91 22.78 -15.81
N LYS A 7 8.02 22.57 -17.13
CA LYS A 7 7.27 23.33 -18.14
C LYS A 7 5.74 23.13 -18.06
N ARG A 8 5.26 22.03 -17.47
CA ARG A 8 3.83 21.78 -17.17
C ARG A 8 3.37 22.35 -15.83
N SER A 9 4.29 22.57 -14.88
CA SER A 9 4.00 23.21 -13.59
C SER A 9 3.81 24.72 -13.77
N ILE A 10 4.75 25.38 -14.45
CA ILE A 10 4.76 26.85 -14.65
C ILE A 10 3.49 27.32 -15.41
N ASN A 11 3.01 26.55 -16.40
CA ASN A 11 1.82 26.92 -17.18
C ASN A 11 0.48 26.82 -16.43
N LYS A 12 0.44 26.51 -15.13
CA LYS A 12 -0.80 26.49 -14.32
C LYS A 12 -1.15 27.82 -13.63
N SER A 13 -0.33 28.86 -13.76
CA SER A 13 -0.50 30.12 -13.00
C SER A 13 -1.21 31.26 -13.75
N THR A 14 -1.81 31.01 -14.94
CA THR A 14 -2.48 32.06 -15.74
C THR A 14 -3.83 31.64 -16.34
N THR A 15 -4.90 32.19 -15.75
CA THR A 15 -6.15 32.65 -16.39
C THR A 15 -7.16 31.62 -16.96
N TYR A 16 -8.44 31.94 -16.79
CA TYR A 16 -9.62 31.23 -17.32
C TYR A 16 -9.96 31.64 -18.77
N LEU A 17 -10.94 30.93 -19.36
CA LEU A 17 -11.72 31.25 -20.57
C LEU A 17 -11.01 31.24 -21.94
N SER A 18 -11.28 30.20 -22.74
CA SER A 18 -11.69 30.33 -24.17
C SER A 18 -12.15 28.98 -24.74
N TYR A 19 -12.78 29.01 -25.92
CA TYR A 19 -13.50 27.87 -26.53
C TYR A 19 -12.63 26.91 -27.36
N SER A 20 -13.24 25.82 -27.81
CA SER A 20 -12.62 24.69 -28.52
C SER A 20 -12.10 24.98 -29.93
N ARG A 21 -11.04 24.25 -30.34
CA ARG A 21 -10.85 23.66 -31.69
C ARG A 21 -9.63 22.73 -31.73
N TYR A 22 -9.81 21.47 -32.13
CA TYR A 22 -8.70 20.61 -32.57
C TYR A 22 -8.39 20.89 -34.04
N ARG A 23 -7.10 20.92 -34.39
CA ARG A 23 -6.63 20.94 -35.79
C ARG A 23 -5.42 20.02 -35.91
N LEU A 24 -5.57 18.92 -36.65
CA LEU A 24 -4.48 17.99 -36.96
C LEU A 24 -3.72 18.48 -38.19
N THR A 25 -2.39 18.42 -38.15
CA THR A 25 -1.52 18.67 -39.30
C THR A 25 -0.44 17.58 -39.36
N ASN A 26 -0.46 16.78 -40.42
CA ASN A 26 0.57 15.77 -40.69
C ASN A 26 1.83 16.42 -41.27
N THR A 27 3.00 15.92 -40.90
CA THR A 27 4.25 16.09 -41.66
C THR A 27 5.02 14.78 -41.69
N ILE A 28 5.41 14.34 -42.88
CA ILE A 28 6.15 13.10 -43.15
C ILE A 28 7.59 13.47 -43.53
N SER A 29 8.58 12.68 -43.11
CA SER A 29 9.94 12.72 -43.66
C SER A 29 10.56 11.31 -43.64
N ASN A 30 11.30 10.95 -44.69
CA ASN A 30 11.74 9.58 -44.97
C ASN A 30 13.28 9.51 -45.14
N SER A 31 13.92 8.48 -44.59
CA SER A 31 15.36 8.17 -44.77
C SER A 31 15.62 6.66 -44.64
N SER A 32 16.82 6.18 -44.98
CA SER A 32 17.05 4.75 -45.27
C SER A 32 18.51 4.30 -45.26
N ASN A 33 18.73 2.98 -45.19
CA ASN A 33 19.95 2.24 -45.59
C ASN A 33 21.19 2.37 -44.64
N ARG A 34 22.11 1.40 -44.47
CA ARG A 34 22.28 0.01 -45.01
C ARG A 34 23.39 -0.80 -44.24
N SER A 35 23.30 -2.15 -44.20
CA SER A 35 24.37 -3.21 -44.04
C SER A 35 25.33 -3.23 -42.80
N PHE A 36 25.69 -4.34 -42.11
CA PHE A 36 26.34 -5.67 -42.43
C PHE A 36 27.87 -5.59 -42.69
N CYS A 37 28.81 -6.52 -42.36
CA CYS A 37 28.89 -7.88 -41.73
C CYS A 37 30.42 -8.20 -41.34
N ILE A 38 31.07 -9.35 -40.99
CA ILE A 38 30.84 -10.84 -40.90
C ILE A 38 31.99 -11.63 -40.11
N THR A 39 31.73 -12.80 -39.45
CA THR A 39 32.64 -13.97 -39.06
C THR A 39 33.94 -13.83 -38.18
N ASN A 40 34.70 -14.86 -37.70
CA ASN A 40 34.52 -16.29 -37.23
C ASN A 40 35.82 -16.85 -36.58
N SER A 41 35.74 -17.90 -35.75
CA SER A 41 36.76 -19.00 -35.64
C SER A 41 36.19 -20.27 -34.96
N ILE A 42 36.78 -21.46 -35.17
CA ILE A 42 36.18 -22.80 -34.87
C ILE A 42 37.21 -23.80 -34.32
N SER A 43 36.82 -24.63 -33.33
CA SER A 43 37.32 -26.02 -33.14
C SER A 43 36.34 -26.86 -32.27
N ASN A 44 36.39 -28.19 -32.43
CA ASN A 44 35.53 -29.24 -31.81
C ASN A 44 36.41 -30.52 -31.67
N PRO A 45 36.05 -31.65 -30.98
CA PRO A 45 34.82 -32.43 -31.24
C PRO A 45 34.22 -33.32 -30.10
N PHE A 46 33.01 -33.87 -30.37
CA PHE A 46 32.35 -35.05 -29.74
C PHE A 46 32.04 -35.02 -28.21
N GLN A 47 30.92 -35.56 -27.70
CA GLN A 47 29.78 -36.29 -28.30
C GLN A 47 28.45 -35.98 -27.55
N ASP A 48 27.34 -36.55 -28.03
CA ASP A 48 25.96 -36.54 -27.48
C ASP A 48 25.11 -35.24 -27.54
N VAL A 49 23.80 -35.46 -27.75
CA VAL A 49 22.87 -34.62 -28.53
C VAL A 49 21.41 -35.03 -28.19
N PRO A 50 20.33 -34.20 -28.36
CA PRO A 50 20.20 -32.75 -28.51
C PRO A 50 19.29 -32.09 -27.43
N LEU A 51 19.34 -30.75 -27.30
CA LEU A 51 18.15 -29.87 -27.17
C LEU A 51 18.54 -28.39 -27.04
N ASN A 52 18.56 -27.62 -28.15
CA ASN A 52 18.18 -26.19 -28.13
C ASN A 52 18.13 -25.48 -29.50
N LYS A 53 17.42 -24.33 -29.51
CA LYS A 53 17.32 -23.28 -30.55
C LYS A 53 16.47 -23.55 -31.81
N ARG A 54 15.16 -23.36 -31.65
CA ARG A 54 14.41 -22.43 -32.54
C ARG A 54 14.43 -21.03 -31.93
N ASN A 55 15.39 -20.22 -32.37
CA ASN A 55 15.49 -18.76 -32.32
C ASN A 55 16.71 -18.44 -33.21
N ASP A 56 16.70 -17.50 -34.15
CA ASP A 56 15.76 -16.37 -34.33
C ASP A 56 14.97 -16.44 -35.67
N ILE A 57 14.53 -15.28 -36.18
CA ILE A 57 13.67 -15.05 -37.36
C ILE A 57 12.20 -15.47 -37.14
N PHE A 58 11.48 -14.70 -36.30
CA PHE A 58 10.15 -14.17 -36.64
C PHE A 58 9.70 -13.00 -35.73
N LYS A 59 10.62 -12.09 -35.39
CA LYS A 59 10.35 -10.93 -34.51
C LYS A 59 9.92 -9.66 -35.27
N TYR A 60 9.07 -9.82 -36.30
CA TYR A 60 8.53 -8.74 -37.14
C TYR A 60 6.99 -8.66 -37.03
N ASN A 61 6.46 -7.46 -36.74
CA ASN A 61 5.07 -7.04 -36.96
C ASN A 61 3.89 -7.80 -36.30
N TYR A 62 4.07 -8.51 -35.19
CA TYR A 62 2.91 -9.04 -34.44
C TYR A 62 2.02 -7.95 -33.81
N SER A 63 2.60 -6.89 -33.24
CA SER A 63 1.83 -5.79 -32.62
C SER A 63 0.95 -5.03 -33.62
N ASN A 64 1.49 -4.71 -34.80
CA ASN A 64 0.76 -4.02 -35.87
C ASN A 64 -0.39 -4.87 -36.43
N ASN A 65 -0.22 -6.20 -36.51
CA ASN A 65 -1.30 -7.10 -36.92
C ASN A 65 -2.43 -7.14 -35.89
N ILE A 66 -2.11 -7.23 -34.58
CA ILE A 66 -3.11 -7.18 -33.50
C ILE A 66 -3.90 -5.85 -33.55
N LEU A 67 -3.22 -4.72 -33.78
CA LEU A 67 -3.86 -3.43 -33.98
C LEU A 67 -4.77 -3.39 -35.21
N ASN A 68 -4.32 -3.92 -36.36
CA ASN A 68 -5.13 -3.99 -37.58
C ASN A 68 -6.39 -4.87 -37.39
N TYR A 69 -6.27 -6.04 -36.76
CA TYR A 69 -7.43 -6.88 -36.45
C TYR A 69 -8.38 -6.19 -35.48
N LYS A 70 -7.88 -5.54 -34.42
CA LYS A 70 -8.71 -4.73 -33.50
C LYS A 70 -9.44 -3.60 -34.22
N HIS A 71 -8.82 -2.98 -35.22
CA HIS A 71 -9.43 -1.90 -36.01
C HIS A 71 -10.48 -2.41 -37.03
N LEU A 72 -10.25 -3.58 -37.64
CA LEU A 72 -11.22 -4.27 -38.50
C LEU A 72 -12.45 -4.73 -37.70
N ILE A 73 -12.24 -5.35 -36.53
CA ILE A 73 -13.29 -5.81 -35.62
C ILE A 73 -14.14 -4.64 -35.13
N ASN A 74 -13.54 -3.50 -34.75
CA ASN A 74 -14.30 -2.31 -34.40
C ASN A 74 -15.15 -1.78 -35.57
N ASN A 75 -14.62 -1.78 -36.79
CA ASN A 75 -15.32 -1.29 -37.98
C ASN A 75 -16.45 -2.23 -38.47
N SER A 76 -16.36 -3.54 -38.23
CA SER A 76 -17.46 -4.47 -38.50
C SER A 76 -18.55 -4.40 -37.43
N ILE A 77 -18.16 -4.32 -36.14
CA ILE A 77 -19.10 -4.13 -35.02
C ILE A 77 -19.89 -2.83 -35.16
N LEU A 78 -19.24 -1.71 -35.53
CA LEU A 78 -19.94 -0.43 -35.76
C LEU A 78 -21.00 -0.50 -36.87
N LYS A 79 -20.81 -1.37 -37.87
CA LYS A 79 -21.80 -1.58 -38.95
C LYS A 79 -22.96 -2.47 -38.50
N THR A 80 -22.71 -3.50 -37.69
CA THR A 80 -23.78 -4.36 -37.16
C THR A 80 -24.56 -3.72 -36.02
N THR A 81 -23.96 -2.84 -35.21
CA THR A 81 -24.71 -2.06 -34.20
C THR A 81 -25.65 -1.05 -34.85
N ASN A 82 -25.26 -0.40 -35.96
CA ASN A 82 -26.14 0.52 -36.67
C ASN A 82 -27.36 -0.17 -37.30
N ASN A 83 -27.25 -1.45 -37.67
CA ASN A 83 -28.39 -2.25 -38.14
C ASN A 83 -29.26 -2.84 -37.02
N LYS A 84 -28.76 -2.93 -35.78
CA LYS A 84 -29.48 -3.54 -34.64
C LYS A 84 -30.45 -2.61 -33.91
N SER A 85 -30.82 -1.48 -34.52
CA SER A 85 -31.91 -0.61 -34.02
C SER A 85 -33.31 -1.18 -34.29
N ASN A 86 -33.44 -2.24 -35.10
CA ASN A 86 -34.69 -2.96 -35.34
C ASN A 86 -34.51 -4.49 -35.26
N HIS A 87 -35.54 -5.15 -34.75
CA HIS A 87 -35.76 -6.61 -34.60
C HIS A 87 -35.12 -7.36 -33.41
N SER A 88 -35.88 -8.37 -32.99
CA SER A 88 -35.78 -9.16 -31.76
C SER A 88 -35.06 -10.50 -31.96
N ASN A 89 -34.74 -11.17 -30.85
CA ASN A 89 -34.14 -12.50 -30.73
C ASN A 89 -34.47 -13.47 -31.89
N ASN A 90 -33.43 -13.84 -32.64
CA ASN A 90 -33.36 -15.07 -33.43
C ASN A 90 -31.89 -15.44 -33.65
N ASN A 91 -31.59 -16.73 -33.71
CA ASN A 91 -30.24 -17.23 -33.97
C ASN A 91 -29.91 -17.07 -35.46
N HIS A 92 -28.93 -16.24 -35.79
CA HIS A 92 -28.48 -16.00 -37.17
C HIS A 92 -27.09 -16.60 -37.41
N TYR A 93 -27.02 -17.50 -38.39
CA TYR A 93 -25.79 -17.83 -39.12
C TYR A 93 -25.81 -17.10 -40.46
N GLU A 94 -24.80 -16.27 -40.74
CA GLU A 94 -24.63 -15.62 -42.05
C GLU A 94 -23.21 -15.81 -42.58
N ARG A 95 -23.08 -16.46 -43.75
CA ARG A 95 -21.85 -16.49 -44.54
C ARG A 95 -21.76 -15.24 -45.41
N ASN A 96 -20.74 -14.41 -45.17
CA ASN A 96 -20.50 -13.18 -45.93
C ASN A 96 -19.10 -13.21 -46.59
N SER A 97 -19.04 -13.35 -47.91
CA SER A 97 -17.82 -13.15 -48.69
C SER A 97 -17.84 -11.77 -49.37
N LYS A 98 -16.68 -11.10 -49.41
CA LYS A 98 -16.50 -9.85 -50.17
C LYS A 98 -15.16 -9.81 -50.90
N GLN A 99 -15.23 -9.67 -52.21
CA GLN A 99 -14.11 -9.17 -53.01
C GLN A 99 -13.98 -7.66 -52.79
N ASN A 100 -12.78 -7.19 -52.50
CA ASN A 100 -12.40 -5.78 -52.63
C ASN A 100 -11.43 -5.65 -53.81
N SER A 101 -11.65 -4.66 -54.66
CA SER A 101 -10.86 -4.38 -55.87
C SER A 101 -9.51 -3.73 -55.58
N ASN A 102 -8.71 -4.33 -54.67
CA ASN A 102 -7.34 -3.88 -54.37
C ASN A 102 -6.48 -4.99 -53.72
N GLY A 103 -6.16 -6.04 -54.46
CA GLY A 103 -4.95 -6.89 -54.28
C GLY A 103 -4.73 -7.66 -52.97
N SER A 104 -5.61 -7.56 -51.97
CA SER A 104 -5.44 -8.20 -50.65
C SER A 104 -6.27 -9.49 -50.52
N LYS A 105 -5.70 -10.52 -49.89
CA LYS A 105 -6.33 -11.84 -49.67
C LYS A 105 -7.72 -11.72 -49.06
N SER A 106 -8.68 -12.47 -49.61
CA SER A 106 -9.96 -12.77 -48.98
C SER A 106 -9.75 -13.74 -47.82
N TYR A 107 -10.37 -13.45 -46.67
CA TYR A 107 -10.43 -14.33 -45.52
C TYR A 107 -11.91 -14.62 -45.23
N GLU A 108 -12.28 -15.89 -45.26
CA GLU A 108 -13.58 -16.34 -44.73
C GLU A 108 -13.50 -16.43 -43.20
N TYR A 109 -14.62 -16.12 -42.54
CA TYR A 109 -14.76 -16.19 -41.09
C TYR A 109 -16.21 -16.53 -40.75
N ASP A 110 -16.41 -17.46 -39.81
CA ASP A 110 -17.71 -17.81 -39.25
C ASP A 110 -17.84 -17.18 -37.85
N TYR A 111 -19.08 -16.87 -37.44
CA TYR A 111 -19.36 -16.32 -36.11
C TYR A 111 -20.66 -16.88 -35.53
N GLU A 112 -20.72 -17.03 -34.21
CA GLU A 112 -21.92 -17.41 -33.45
C GLU A 112 -22.14 -16.42 -32.30
N ILE A 113 -23.41 -16.22 -31.91
CA ILE A 113 -23.82 -15.39 -30.78
C ILE A 113 -24.70 -16.24 -29.86
N LYS A 114 -24.28 -16.42 -28.61
CA LYS A 114 -25.01 -17.13 -27.55
C LYS A 114 -24.81 -16.39 -26.23
N ASP A 115 -25.87 -16.20 -25.46
CA ASP A 115 -25.82 -15.80 -24.04
C ASP A 115 -24.84 -14.63 -23.71
N ASN A 116 -24.93 -13.55 -24.49
CA ASN A 116 -24.06 -12.35 -24.42
C ASN A 116 -22.55 -12.59 -24.71
N VAL A 117 -22.20 -13.75 -25.25
CA VAL A 117 -20.89 -14.09 -25.80
C VAL A 117 -20.93 -13.99 -27.33
N PHE A 118 -19.91 -13.37 -27.91
CA PHE A 118 -19.69 -13.28 -29.35
C PHE A 118 -18.42 -14.07 -29.68
N ILE A 119 -18.54 -15.07 -30.56
CA ILE A 119 -17.45 -15.95 -30.98
C ILE A 119 -17.14 -15.67 -32.45
N ILE A 120 -15.86 -15.48 -32.78
CA ILE A 120 -15.38 -15.39 -34.17
C ILE A 120 -14.27 -16.41 -34.38
N THR A 121 -14.39 -17.22 -35.43
CA THR A 121 -13.43 -18.25 -35.80
C THR A 121 -12.76 -17.88 -37.12
N ILE A 122 -11.43 -17.72 -37.11
CA ILE A 122 -10.62 -17.39 -38.29
C ILE A 122 -9.36 -18.25 -38.30
N SER A 123 -9.21 -19.12 -39.31
CA SER A 123 -7.95 -19.82 -39.63
C SER A 123 -7.16 -20.35 -38.42
N SER A 124 -7.79 -21.26 -37.65
CA SER A 124 -7.24 -21.88 -36.41
C SER A 124 -7.05 -20.93 -35.21
N LEU A 125 -7.63 -19.73 -35.24
CA LEU A 125 -7.77 -18.83 -34.07
C LEU A 125 -9.25 -18.70 -33.66
N MET A 126 -9.51 -18.78 -32.35
CA MET A 126 -10.81 -18.51 -31.74
C MET A 126 -10.72 -17.25 -30.87
N ILE A 127 -11.57 -16.26 -31.14
CA ILE A 127 -11.64 -15.01 -30.37
C ILE A 127 -13.01 -14.92 -29.72
N ILE A 128 -13.01 -14.73 -28.40
CA ILE A 128 -14.22 -14.69 -27.56
C ILE A 128 -14.34 -13.30 -26.93
N LYS A 129 -15.53 -12.69 -27.06
CA LYS A 129 -15.89 -11.41 -26.44
C LYS A 129 -17.16 -11.56 -25.61
N ILE A 130 -17.06 -11.26 -24.31
CA ILE A 130 -18.20 -11.25 -23.38
C ILE A 130 -18.66 -9.79 -23.20
N TYR A 131 -19.97 -9.54 -23.25
CA TYR A 131 -20.50 -8.18 -23.32
C TYR A 131 -20.49 -7.37 -22.00
N SER A 132 -20.21 -7.99 -20.85
CA SER A 132 -20.23 -7.31 -19.55
C SER A 132 -19.02 -6.38 -19.31
N ASP A 133 -17.80 -6.83 -19.62
CA ASP A 133 -16.57 -6.23 -19.05
C ASP A 133 -15.52 -5.77 -20.10
N MET A 134 -15.84 -5.81 -21.40
CA MET A 134 -14.94 -5.44 -22.52
C MET A 134 -13.56 -6.13 -22.59
N LYS A 135 -13.26 -7.14 -21.75
CA LYS A 135 -12.03 -7.96 -21.87
C LYS A 135 -12.10 -8.87 -23.10
N PHE A 136 -10.93 -9.18 -23.67
CA PHE A 136 -10.76 -10.01 -24.88
C PHE A 136 -9.93 -11.26 -24.54
N GLY A 137 -10.43 -12.45 -24.88
CA GLY A 137 -9.67 -13.70 -24.83
C GLY A 137 -9.22 -14.13 -26.24
N VAL A 138 -8.01 -14.68 -26.33
CA VAL A 138 -7.49 -15.32 -27.56
C VAL A 138 -7.01 -16.72 -27.18
N ILE A 139 -7.56 -17.74 -27.82
CA ILE A 139 -7.20 -19.14 -27.60
C ILE A 139 -6.58 -19.70 -28.89
N HIS A 140 -5.43 -20.37 -28.75
CA HIS A 140 -4.82 -21.15 -29.81
C HIS A 140 -5.28 -22.61 -29.70
N CYS A 141 -6.00 -23.09 -30.70
CA CYS A 141 -6.32 -24.51 -30.82
C CYS A 141 -5.22 -25.21 -31.63
N ASP A 142 -4.68 -26.31 -31.11
CA ASP A 142 -3.83 -27.23 -31.90
C ASP A 142 -4.74 -28.10 -32.78
N ASP A 143 -4.33 -28.39 -34.01
CA ASP A 143 -5.19 -28.96 -35.08
C ASP A 143 -5.59 -30.45 -34.85
N ARG A 144 -5.34 -30.99 -33.66
CA ARG A 144 -5.61 -32.39 -33.27
C ARG A 144 -6.96 -32.65 -32.60
N TYR A 145 -7.73 -31.61 -32.26
CA TYR A 145 -9.06 -31.73 -31.64
C TYR A 145 -10.19 -31.36 -32.63
N LYS A 146 -10.42 -32.23 -33.63
CA LYS A 146 -11.46 -32.05 -34.67
C LYS A 146 -12.50 -33.16 -34.78
N ASN A 147 -12.38 -34.24 -34.00
CA ASN A 147 -13.11 -35.51 -34.24
C ASN A 147 -13.90 -36.08 -33.05
N ASN A 148 -14.00 -35.38 -31.91
CA ASN A 148 -14.78 -35.84 -30.74
C ASN A 148 -15.86 -34.81 -30.38
N ASP A 149 -17.13 -35.22 -30.42
CA ASP A 149 -18.30 -34.40 -30.06
C ASP A 149 -18.53 -34.34 -28.53
N GLU A 150 -17.55 -33.82 -27.78
CA GLU A 150 -17.69 -33.51 -26.35
C GLU A 150 -17.53 -32.01 -26.07
N PRO A 151 -18.37 -31.38 -25.24
CA PRO A 151 -18.29 -29.95 -24.95
C PRO A 151 -17.09 -29.63 -24.04
N LEU A 152 -16.21 -28.75 -24.52
CA LEU A 152 -15.05 -28.25 -23.76
C LEU A 152 -15.48 -27.30 -22.62
N GLU A 153 -15.55 -27.80 -21.39
CA GLU A 153 -15.59 -26.96 -20.18
C GLU A 153 -14.25 -26.24 -19.96
N ILE A 154 -14.14 -25.02 -20.47
CA ILE A 154 -12.97 -24.16 -20.23
C ILE A 154 -13.18 -23.39 -18.91
N ILE A 155 -12.71 -23.97 -17.81
CA ILE A 155 -12.66 -23.29 -16.51
C ILE A 155 -11.57 -22.20 -16.55
N ILE A 156 -11.98 -20.95 -16.70
CA ILE A 156 -11.08 -19.79 -16.59
C ILE A 156 -10.93 -19.43 -15.10
N PRO A 157 -9.72 -19.53 -14.50
CA PRO A 157 -9.51 -19.07 -13.13
C PRO A 157 -9.63 -17.54 -13.07
N PHE A 158 -10.55 -17.06 -12.24
CA PHE A 158 -10.83 -15.64 -12.06
C PHE A 158 -10.04 -15.10 -10.87
N GLU A 159 -8.81 -14.64 -11.09
CA GLU A 159 -8.14 -13.76 -10.13
C GLU A 159 -8.64 -12.32 -10.31
N GLU A 160 -9.03 -11.67 -9.21
CA GLU A 160 -9.26 -10.23 -9.23
C GLU A 160 -7.91 -9.52 -9.42
N GLU A 161 -7.64 -9.03 -10.64
CA GLU A 161 -6.66 -7.98 -10.89
C GLU A 161 -7.05 -6.73 -10.08
N ASN A 162 -6.64 -6.68 -8.82
CA ASN A 162 -6.51 -5.43 -8.09
C ASN A 162 -5.59 -4.51 -8.91
N GLY A 163 -5.90 -3.22 -8.93
CA GLY A 163 -5.31 -2.25 -9.86
C GLY A 163 -3.86 -1.86 -9.55
N ASP A 164 -2.94 -2.83 -9.59
CA ASP A 164 -1.50 -2.62 -9.51
C ASP A 164 -1.05 -1.75 -10.69
N LEU A 165 -0.59 -0.54 -10.35
CA LEU A 165 -0.02 0.39 -11.32
C LEU A 165 1.20 -0.23 -11.99
N ASN A 166 1.32 -0.09 -13.32
CA ASN A 166 2.50 -0.55 -14.04
C ASN A 166 3.77 0.08 -13.41
N GLU A 167 4.91 -0.62 -13.46
CA GLU A 167 6.12 -0.18 -12.74
C GLU A 167 6.57 1.24 -13.12
N GLU A 168 6.29 1.71 -14.34
CA GLU A 168 6.51 3.09 -14.77
C GLU A 168 5.46 4.08 -14.22
N GLU A 169 4.18 3.71 -14.20
CA GLU A 169 3.10 4.53 -13.64
C GLU A 169 3.27 4.72 -12.14
N MET A 170 3.69 3.68 -11.43
CA MET A 170 4.02 3.73 -10.01
C MET A 170 5.25 4.63 -9.75
N LYS A 171 6.30 4.58 -10.59
CA LYS A 171 7.44 5.52 -10.52
C LYS A 171 7.00 6.97 -10.75
N ILE A 172 6.10 7.22 -11.70
CA ILE A 172 5.53 8.56 -11.96
C ILE A 172 4.69 9.03 -10.78
N SER A 173 3.88 8.15 -10.17
CA SER A 173 3.06 8.46 -8.99
C SER A 173 3.93 8.76 -7.77
N ASN A 174 4.94 7.95 -7.49
CA ASN A 174 5.91 8.16 -6.41
C ASN A 174 6.60 9.53 -6.55
N LEU A 175 7.04 9.89 -7.77
CA LEU A 175 7.67 11.18 -8.07
C LEU A 175 6.70 12.36 -7.91
N LYS A 176 5.44 12.19 -8.34
CA LYS A 176 4.40 13.22 -8.18
C LYS A 176 4.11 13.46 -6.70
N LEU A 177 3.85 12.41 -5.92
CA LEU A 177 3.60 12.51 -4.48
C LEU A 177 4.77 13.16 -3.73
N PHE A 178 6.01 12.82 -4.11
CA PHE A 178 7.22 13.44 -3.58
C PHE A 178 7.24 14.97 -3.81
N ILE A 179 6.96 15.44 -5.03
CA ILE A 179 6.91 16.87 -5.36
C ILE A 179 5.76 17.56 -4.62
N ASP A 180 4.56 16.99 -4.66
CA ASP A 180 3.34 17.55 -4.05
C ASP A 180 3.48 17.65 -2.50
N THR A 181 4.22 16.74 -1.87
CA THR A 181 4.44 16.69 -0.40
C THR A 181 5.58 17.60 0.08
N ILE A 182 6.56 17.91 -0.79
CA ILE A 182 7.62 18.90 -0.51
C ILE A 182 7.08 20.32 -0.65
N GLY A 183 6.29 20.60 -1.70
CA GLY A 183 5.75 21.93 -1.98
C GLY A 183 6.82 23.04 -1.90
N ASN A 184 6.62 24.00 -1.00
CA ASN A 184 7.50 25.17 -0.85
C ASN A 184 8.89 24.85 -0.25
N ASP A 185 9.07 23.71 0.43
CA ASP A 185 10.38 23.33 1.00
C ASP A 185 11.41 22.91 -0.06
N ILE A 186 11.02 22.86 -1.34
CA ILE A 186 11.91 22.52 -2.46
C ILE A 186 13.14 23.46 -2.54
N TRP A 187 13.00 24.70 -2.06
CA TRP A 187 14.12 25.64 -1.98
C TRP A 187 15.20 25.19 -0.99
N TYR A 188 14.84 24.60 0.15
CA TYR A 188 15.83 24.04 1.10
C TYR A 188 16.60 22.87 0.47
N PHE A 189 15.94 22.05 -0.35
CA PHE A 189 16.60 21.01 -1.14
C PHE A 189 17.55 21.61 -2.19
N ILE A 190 17.11 22.60 -2.97
CA ILE A 190 17.93 23.25 -4.01
C ILE A 190 19.17 23.91 -3.38
N PHE A 191 19.00 24.78 -2.37
CA PHE A 191 20.12 25.43 -1.69
C PHE A 191 21.03 24.41 -1.00
N GLY A 192 20.47 23.39 -0.33
CA GLY A 192 21.27 22.32 0.28
C GLY A 192 22.10 21.51 -0.73
N ILE A 193 21.54 21.17 -1.89
CA ILE A 193 22.28 20.48 -2.97
C ILE A 193 23.42 21.37 -3.50
N VAL A 194 23.16 22.65 -3.75
CA VAL A 194 24.17 23.60 -4.24
C VAL A 194 25.29 23.78 -3.20
N THR A 195 24.96 24.00 -1.93
CA THR A 195 25.95 24.12 -0.84
C THR A 195 26.74 22.83 -0.63
N ALA A 196 26.14 21.65 -0.82
CA ALA A 196 26.83 20.36 -0.77
C ALA A 196 27.83 20.18 -1.92
N PHE A 197 27.49 20.59 -3.14
CA PHE A 197 28.44 20.62 -4.27
C PHE A 197 29.60 21.59 -4.01
N ILE A 198 29.33 22.79 -3.49
CA ILE A 198 30.39 23.77 -3.13
C ILE A 198 31.30 23.20 -2.02
N SER A 199 30.75 22.58 -0.98
CA SER A 199 31.55 21.91 0.07
C SER A 199 32.42 20.76 -0.47
N SER A 200 31.91 20.01 -1.46
CA SER A 200 32.66 18.97 -2.15
C SER A 200 33.83 19.55 -2.95
N TRP A 201 33.62 20.65 -3.67
CA TRP A 201 34.66 21.37 -4.43
C TRP A 201 35.73 22.01 -3.54
N VAL A 202 35.33 22.62 -2.42
CA VAL A 202 36.27 23.16 -1.41
C VAL A 202 37.09 22.02 -0.80
N GLY A 203 36.46 20.90 -0.47
CA GLY A 203 37.14 19.69 0.03
C GLY A 203 38.17 19.11 -0.93
N LEU A 204 37.95 19.22 -2.24
CA LEU A 204 38.89 18.77 -3.27
C LEU A 204 40.17 19.62 -3.37
N GLN A 205 40.26 20.77 -2.72
CA GLN A 205 41.52 21.53 -2.68
C GLN A 205 42.44 21.08 -1.53
N ILE A 206 41.89 20.48 -0.46
CA ILE A 206 42.64 20.03 0.72
C ILE A 206 43.85 19.14 0.36
N PRO A 207 43.74 18.11 -0.50
CA PRO A 207 44.88 17.25 -0.87
C PRO A 207 46.05 18.05 -1.48
N LYS A 208 45.74 19.04 -2.32
CA LYS A 208 46.73 19.88 -3.02
C LYS A 208 47.47 20.81 -2.05
N VAL A 209 46.82 21.23 -0.96
CA VAL A 209 47.47 22.04 0.08
C VAL A 209 48.41 21.18 0.94
N PHE A 210 48.03 19.94 1.25
CA PHE A 210 48.95 18.96 1.85
C PHE A 210 50.15 18.67 0.93
N GLY A 211 49.94 18.59 -0.39
CA GLY A 211 51.03 18.51 -1.35
C GLY A 211 52.00 19.69 -1.27
N LYS A 212 51.48 20.92 -1.35
CA LYS A 212 52.28 22.15 -1.22
C LYS A 212 53.04 22.25 0.11
N LEU A 213 52.47 21.78 1.22
CA LEU A 213 53.17 21.71 2.51
C LEU A 213 54.41 20.81 2.44
N ILE A 214 54.30 19.65 1.77
CA ILE A 214 55.42 18.70 1.61
C ILE A 214 56.51 19.26 0.70
N ASP A 215 56.14 19.86 -0.44
CA ASP A 215 57.12 20.45 -1.36
C ASP A 215 57.79 21.70 -0.77
N ASN A 216 57.07 22.54 -0.04
CA ASN A 216 57.67 23.65 0.72
C ASN A 216 58.62 23.14 1.82
N THR A 217 58.27 22.05 2.51
CA THR A 217 59.14 21.43 3.53
C THR A 217 60.45 20.94 2.91
N LYS A 218 60.38 20.29 1.73
CA LYS A 218 61.56 19.79 1.01
C LYS A 218 62.45 20.91 0.44
N SER A 219 61.87 22.06 0.12
CA SER A 219 62.58 23.22 -0.45
C SER A 219 63.02 24.29 0.57
N GLY A 220 62.68 24.11 1.86
CA GLY A 220 62.97 25.10 2.91
C GLY A 220 62.11 26.38 2.81
N ALA A 221 61.05 26.36 2.00
CA ALA A 221 60.17 27.51 1.80
C ALA A 221 59.18 27.68 2.98
N SER A 222 58.64 28.90 3.14
CA SER A 222 57.71 29.21 4.23
C SER A 222 56.48 28.29 4.24
N LEU A 223 56.26 27.61 5.37
CA LEU A 223 55.10 26.74 5.61
C LEU A 223 53.87 27.52 6.08
N ARG A 224 54.03 28.78 6.49
CA ARG A 224 52.97 29.61 7.09
C ARG A 224 51.81 29.85 6.11
N GLU A 225 52.11 30.20 4.87
CA GLU A 225 51.09 30.50 3.85
C GLU A 225 50.24 29.27 3.49
N PRO A 226 50.80 28.10 3.12
CA PRO A 226 50.01 26.89 2.91
C PRO A 226 49.23 26.44 4.16
N ALA A 227 49.79 26.59 5.37
CA ALA A 227 49.12 26.20 6.61
C ALA A 227 47.90 27.08 6.91
N ILE A 228 48.01 28.40 6.77
CA ILE A 228 46.86 29.32 6.91
C ILE A 228 45.80 29.00 5.86
N HIS A 229 46.21 28.75 4.61
CA HIS A 229 45.28 28.39 3.54
C HIS A 229 44.56 27.05 3.80
N ALA A 230 45.24 26.05 4.38
CA ALA A 230 44.62 24.80 4.81
C ALA A 230 43.55 25.02 5.89
N VAL A 231 43.85 25.83 6.92
CA VAL A 231 42.91 26.15 8.01
C VAL A 231 41.67 26.89 7.48
N LEU A 232 41.86 27.86 6.57
CA LEU A 232 40.76 28.58 5.93
C LEU A 232 39.85 27.66 5.10
N ILE A 233 40.43 26.74 4.33
CA ILE A 233 39.68 25.75 3.54
C ILE A 233 38.92 24.78 4.46
N LEU A 234 39.54 24.30 5.54
CA LEU A 234 38.91 23.42 6.51
C LEU A 234 37.73 24.12 7.23
N PHE A 235 37.91 25.37 7.65
CA PHE A 235 36.85 26.15 8.29
C PHE A 235 35.69 26.42 7.31
N ALA A 236 35.99 26.83 6.08
CA ALA A 236 34.99 27.02 5.03
C ALA A 236 34.22 25.71 4.74
N GLN A 237 34.92 24.58 4.62
CA GLN A 237 34.26 23.28 4.42
C GLN A 237 33.38 22.89 5.60
N ALA A 238 33.85 23.10 6.85
CA ALA A 238 33.07 22.83 8.05
C ALA A 238 31.78 23.67 8.10
N SER A 239 31.87 24.98 7.80
CA SER A 239 30.70 25.88 7.71
C SER A 239 29.72 25.43 6.62
N LEU A 240 30.20 25.11 5.42
CA LEU A 240 29.35 24.65 4.32
C LEU A 240 28.70 23.28 4.64
N ASN A 241 29.42 22.37 5.28
CA ASN A 241 28.89 21.09 5.77
C ASN A 241 27.76 21.30 6.78
N PHE A 242 27.94 22.21 7.74
CA PHE A 242 26.92 22.54 8.74
C PHE A 242 25.67 23.13 8.06
N ILE A 243 25.83 24.10 7.16
CA ILE A 243 24.74 24.75 6.43
C ILE A 243 23.93 23.72 5.63
N TYR A 244 24.56 22.95 4.73
CA TYR A 244 23.81 22.01 3.90
C TYR A 244 23.18 20.88 4.71
N SER A 245 23.88 20.35 5.72
CA SER A 245 23.36 19.28 6.57
C SER A 245 22.12 19.72 7.34
N THR A 246 22.11 20.99 7.80
CA THR A 246 20.97 21.60 8.50
C THR A 246 19.78 21.81 7.56
N LEU A 247 20.00 22.49 6.42
CA LEU A 247 18.95 22.75 5.41
C LEU A 247 18.25 21.46 4.97
N ILE A 248 19.03 20.43 4.64
CA ILE A 248 18.52 19.12 4.21
C ILE A 248 17.85 18.36 5.35
N SER A 249 18.36 18.43 6.58
CA SER A 249 17.72 17.78 7.73
C SER A 249 16.34 18.36 8.03
N VAL A 250 16.20 19.69 8.00
CA VAL A 250 14.91 20.38 8.19
C VAL A 250 13.94 20.01 7.07
N ALA A 251 14.37 20.06 5.81
CA ALA A 251 13.52 19.73 4.66
C ALA A 251 13.06 18.27 4.66
N CYS A 252 13.93 17.33 5.02
CA CYS A 252 13.57 15.91 5.13
C CYS A 252 12.58 15.64 6.28
N GLU A 253 12.67 16.34 7.41
CA GLU A 253 11.72 16.13 8.51
C GLU A 253 10.35 16.77 8.24
N ARG A 254 10.31 17.96 7.62
CA ARG A 254 9.04 18.56 7.14
C ARG A 254 8.35 17.65 6.14
N TYR A 255 9.08 17.16 5.13
CA TYR A 255 8.58 16.16 4.18
C TYR A 255 8.02 14.92 4.88
N SER A 256 8.75 14.38 5.85
CA SER A 256 8.35 13.19 6.62
C SER A 256 7.10 13.44 7.47
N SER A 257 6.97 14.62 8.08
CA SER A 257 5.78 15.04 8.83
C SER A 257 4.55 15.14 7.92
N ASN A 258 4.68 15.85 6.79
CA ASN A 258 3.62 15.96 5.77
C ASN A 258 3.20 14.58 5.24
N LEU A 259 4.16 13.69 4.95
CA LEU A 259 3.89 12.35 4.43
C LEU A 259 3.14 11.49 5.46
N ARG A 260 3.48 11.56 6.76
CA ARG A 260 2.70 10.90 7.83
C ARG A 260 1.27 11.44 7.90
N GLY A 261 1.09 12.76 7.82
CA GLY A 261 -0.23 13.39 7.85
C GLY A 261 -1.12 12.94 6.68
N LEU A 262 -0.58 12.93 5.46
CA LEU A 262 -1.28 12.46 4.26
C LEU A 262 -1.60 10.96 4.33
N LEU A 263 -0.65 10.13 4.76
CA LEU A 263 -0.82 8.67 4.88
C LEU A 263 -1.85 8.31 5.95
N PHE A 264 -1.77 8.91 7.14
CA PHE A 264 -2.72 8.71 8.23
C PHE A 264 -4.13 9.14 7.83
N LYS A 265 -4.26 10.29 7.16
CA LYS A 265 -5.55 10.73 6.59
C LYS A 265 -6.09 9.74 5.57
N SER A 266 -5.26 9.23 4.65
CA SER A 266 -5.71 8.25 3.66
C SER A 266 -6.18 6.96 4.31
N ILE A 267 -5.46 6.46 5.33
CA ILE A 267 -5.86 5.28 6.11
C ILE A 267 -7.25 5.48 6.73
N LEU A 268 -7.50 6.64 7.38
CA LEU A 268 -8.81 6.94 7.99
C LEU A 268 -9.94 7.21 7.00
N GLU A 269 -9.64 7.41 5.70
CA GLU A 269 -10.66 7.53 4.65
C GLU A 269 -11.04 6.18 4.01
N GLN A 270 -10.40 5.05 4.38
CA GLN A 270 -10.71 3.72 3.83
C GLN A 270 -11.96 3.05 4.45
N GLU A 271 -12.64 2.17 3.70
CA GLU A 271 -13.78 1.39 4.20
C GLU A 271 -13.37 0.26 5.18
N VAL A 272 -14.30 -0.21 6.03
CA VAL A 272 -14.00 -1.26 7.04
C VAL A 272 -13.47 -2.55 6.40
N ALA A 273 -13.98 -2.93 5.23
CA ALA A 273 -13.49 -4.08 4.46
C ALA A 273 -11.98 -4.04 4.13
N PHE A 274 -11.37 -2.85 4.07
CA PHE A 274 -9.92 -2.71 3.91
C PHE A 274 -9.17 -3.14 5.19
N PHE A 275 -9.71 -2.82 6.37
CA PHE A 275 -9.15 -3.21 7.67
C PHE A 275 -9.37 -4.68 8.01
N ASP A 276 -10.42 -5.32 7.49
CA ASP A 276 -10.57 -6.78 7.58
C ASP A 276 -9.49 -7.54 6.78
N GLN A 277 -8.97 -6.91 5.72
CA GLN A 277 -7.99 -7.49 4.80
C GLN A 277 -6.53 -7.13 5.15
N ASN A 278 -6.29 -6.06 5.90
CA ASN A 278 -4.95 -5.53 6.19
C ASN A 278 -4.72 -5.48 7.72
N SER A 279 -3.61 -6.06 8.20
CA SER A 279 -3.33 -6.02 9.64
C SER A 279 -3.06 -4.59 10.10
N THR A 280 -3.59 -4.22 11.27
CA THR A 280 -3.36 -2.90 11.88
C THR A 280 -1.87 -2.67 12.17
N GLY A 281 -1.13 -3.72 12.48
CA GLY A 281 0.33 -3.68 12.64
C GLY A 281 1.06 -3.28 11.35
N ASP A 282 0.63 -3.79 10.19
CA ASP A 282 1.22 -3.41 8.90
C ASP A 282 0.93 -1.95 8.55
N LEU A 283 -0.27 -1.45 8.85
CA LEU A 283 -0.62 -0.04 8.63
C LEU A 283 0.21 0.90 9.53
N ILE A 284 0.46 0.51 10.78
CA ILE A 284 1.36 1.22 11.71
C ILE A 284 2.81 1.15 11.21
N ASN A 285 3.25 0.01 10.69
CA ASN A 285 4.58 -0.15 10.08
C ASN A 285 4.76 0.70 8.81
N ARG A 286 3.73 0.85 7.96
CA ARG A 286 3.75 1.80 6.83
C ARG A 286 3.93 3.24 7.34
N LEU A 287 3.21 3.63 8.40
CA LEU A 287 3.24 5.00 8.96
C LEU A 287 4.55 5.35 9.68
N SER A 288 5.17 4.38 10.35
CA SER A 288 6.43 4.56 11.10
C SER A 288 7.65 4.18 10.27
N SER A 289 7.81 2.89 9.97
CA SER A 289 9.03 2.29 9.43
C SER A 289 9.26 2.64 7.95
N ASP A 290 8.25 2.52 7.09
CA ASP A 290 8.42 2.84 5.66
C ASP A 290 8.67 4.33 5.44
N VAL A 291 7.93 5.21 6.14
CA VAL A 291 8.21 6.66 6.10
C VAL A 291 9.62 6.98 6.61
N GLN A 292 10.08 6.31 7.67
CA GLN A 292 11.43 6.48 8.20
C GLN A 292 12.52 6.02 7.21
N LEU A 293 12.28 4.93 6.47
CA LEU A 293 13.18 4.47 5.40
C LEU A 293 13.26 5.50 4.27
N VAL A 294 12.11 6.00 3.79
CA VAL A 294 12.05 7.04 2.74
C VAL A 294 12.76 8.32 3.18
N ARG A 295 12.48 8.82 4.40
CA ARG A 295 13.15 10.01 4.97
C ARG A 295 14.67 9.81 5.06
N SER A 296 15.11 8.66 5.52
CA SER A 296 16.54 8.37 5.74
C SER A 296 17.30 8.26 4.41
N ALA A 297 16.76 7.53 3.43
CA ALA A 297 17.35 7.44 2.10
C ALA A 297 17.38 8.79 1.38
N LEU A 298 16.34 9.63 1.52
CA LEU A 298 16.32 11.00 1.00
C LEU A 298 17.43 11.86 1.63
N LYS A 299 17.56 11.83 2.96
CA LYS A 299 18.62 12.55 3.69
C LYS A 299 20.01 12.08 3.24
N HIS A 300 20.26 10.77 3.13
CA HIS A 300 21.56 10.25 2.67
C HIS A 300 21.83 10.55 1.18
N SER A 301 20.79 10.53 0.33
CA SER A 301 20.91 10.85 -1.11
C SER A 301 21.52 12.23 -1.33
N VAL A 302 21.07 13.23 -0.57
CA VAL A 302 21.62 14.58 -0.69
C VAL A 302 22.88 14.75 0.16
N SER A 303 22.88 14.33 1.43
CA SER A 303 23.99 14.66 2.34
C SER A 303 25.29 13.89 2.10
N LEU A 304 25.20 12.68 1.52
CA LEU A 304 26.35 11.84 1.16
C LEU A 304 26.46 11.68 -0.36
N GLY A 305 25.35 11.44 -1.07
CA GLY A 305 25.35 11.15 -2.50
C GLY A 305 25.88 12.29 -3.36
N VAL A 306 25.34 13.50 -3.20
CA VAL A 306 25.81 14.71 -3.91
C VAL A 306 27.29 14.98 -3.63
N LYS A 307 27.70 14.90 -2.35
CA LYS A 307 29.09 15.10 -1.94
C LYS A 307 30.02 14.08 -2.61
N SER A 308 29.68 12.80 -2.55
CA SER A 308 30.47 11.69 -3.09
C SER A 308 30.57 11.74 -4.62
N LEU A 309 29.50 12.11 -5.32
CA LEU A 309 29.53 12.34 -6.77
C LEU A 309 30.50 13.48 -7.12
N GLY A 310 30.45 14.60 -6.39
CA GLY A 310 31.41 15.70 -6.54
C GLY A 310 32.86 15.27 -6.29
N GLN A 311 33.10 14.50 -5.22
CA GLN A 311 34.44 14.02 -4.86
C GLN A 311 34.99 12.99 -5.85
N ILE A 312 34.14 12.16 -6.48
CA ILE A 312 34.54 11.24 -7.55
C ILE A 312 34.84 12.01 -8.85
N ILE A 313 33.94 12.86 -9.31
CA ILE A 313 34.08 13.58 -10.60
C ILE A 313 35.29 14.53 -10.55
N GLY A 314 35.36 15.39 -9.53
CA GLY A 314 36.48 16.31 -9.34
C GLY A 314 37.76 15.62 -8.85
N GLY A 315 37.64 14.43 -8.27
CA GLY A 315 38.76 13.55 -7.93
C GLY A 315 39.43 12.99 -9.19
N VAL A 316 38.68 12.33 -10.08
CA VAL A 316 39.17 11.83 -11.38
C VAL A 316 39.85 12.95 -12.17
N PHE A 317 39.21 14.13 -12.26
CA PHE A 317 39.79 15.29 -12.94
C PHE A 317 41.10 15.75 -12.28
N SER A 318 41.18 15.77 -10.95
CA SER A 318 42.40 16.16 -10.22
C SER A 318 43.52 15.12 -10.39
N LEU A 319 43.23 13.81 -10.38
CA LEU A 319 44.22 12.76 -10.63
C LEU A 319 44.84 12.91 -12.04
N ILE A 320 44.01 13.12 -13.06
CA ILE A 320 44.46 13.28 -14.46
C ILE A 320 45.35 14.52 -14.61
N LEU A 321 45.02 15.63 -13.94
CA LEU A 321 45.83 16.84 -13.95
C LEU A 321 47.17 16.70 -13.20
N ILE A 322 47.21 15.91 -12.12
CA ILE A 322 48.45 15.68 -11.35
C ILE A 322 49.39 14.71 -12.08
N SER A 323 48.86 13.61 -12.62
CA SER A 323 49.66 12.68 -13.40
C SER A 323 48.78 11.85 -14.35
N PRO A 324 48.83 12.12 -15.67
CA PRO A 324 48.19 11.27 -16.66
C PRO A 324 48.72 9.83 -16.65
N LYS A 325 50.02 9.63 -16.37
CA LYS A 325 50.68 8.32 -16.34
C LYS A 325 50.15 7.43 -15.20
N LEU A 326 50.08 7.95 -13.98
CA LEU A 326 49.50 7.23 -12.85
C LEU A 326 47.99 7.00 -13.03
N SER A 327 47.27 8.00 -13.55
CA SER A 327 45.82 7.93 -13.78
C SER A 327 45.43 6.84 -14.78
N LEU A 328 46.19 6.69 -15.87
CA LEU A 328 45.94 5.66 -16.88
C LEU A 328 46.19 4.26 -16.29
N GLY A 329 47.21 4.09 -15.45
CA GLY A 329 47.43 2.86 -14.68
C GLY A 329 46.25 2.50 -13.77
N MET A 330 45.70 3.46 -13.03
CA MET A 330 44.48 3.25 -12.23
C MET A 330 43.27 2.86 -13.08
N LEU A 331 43.11 3.49 -14.24
CA LEU A 331 41.99 3.25 -15.15
C LEU A 331 41.98 1.82 -15.71
N VAL A 332 43.14 1.16 -15.80
CA VAL A 332 43.23 -0.28 -16.15
C VAL A 332 42.87 -1.18 -14.97
N ILE A 333 43.35 -0.86 -13.75
CA ILE A 333 43.22 -1.77 -12.59
C ILE A 333 41.83 -1.72 -11.97
N LEU A 334 41.22 -0.52 -11.85
CA LEU A 334 39.95 -0.32 -11.15
C LEU A 334 38.77 -1.11 -11.78
N PRO A 335 38.57 -1.14 -13.11
CA PRO A 335 37.47 -1.91 -13.72
C PRO A 335 37.61 -3.42 -13.49
N GLY A 336 38.83 -3.97 -13.50
CA GLY A 336 39.09 -5.38 -13.19
C GLY A 336 38.70 -5.72 -11.75
N MET A 337 39.14 -4.91 -10.79
CA MET A 337 38.81 -5.07 -9.38
C MET A 337 37.29 -4.97 -9.13
N VAL A 338 36.61 -3.96 -9.71
CA VAL A 338 35.16 -3.78 -9.61
C VAL A 338 34.41 -4.96 -10.23
N THR A 339 34.87 -5.47 -11.36
CA THR A 339 34.24 -6.64 -12.04
C THR A 339 34.28 -7.86 -11.14
N VAL A 340 35.46 -8.26 -10.65
CA VAL A 340 35.63 -9.42 -9.75
C VAL A 340 34.81 -9.25 -8.47
N GLY A 341 34.89 -8.08 -7.84
CA GLY A 341 34.12 -7.77 -6.63
C GLY A 341 32.61 -7.86 -6.85
N SER A 342 32.10 -7.38 -7.99
CA SER A 342 30.66 -7.43 -8.32
C SER A 342 30.12 -8.85 -8.55
N VAL A 343 30.95 -9.77 -9.05
CA VAL A 343 30.58 -11.18 -9.23
C VAL A 343 30.47 -11.87 -7.87
N TYR A 344 31.47 -11.70 -7.01
CA TYR A 344 31.46 -12.28 -5.66
C TYR A 344 30.32 -11.68 -4.80
N ALA A 345 30.06 -10.38 -4.89
CA ALA A 345 28.96 -9.71 -4.19
C ALA A 345 27.57 -10.24 -4.56
N LYS A 346 27.34 -10.67 -5.82
CA LYS A 346 26.08 -11.34 -6.22
C LYS A 346 25.89 -12.67 -5.51
N TRP A 347 26.96 -13.43 -5.30
CA TRP A 347 26.93 -14.69 -4.57
C TRP A 347 26.72 -14.48 -3.07
N LEU A 348 27.44 -13.54 -2.45
CA LEU A 348 27.20 -13.11 -1.06
C LEU A 348 25.73 -12.71 -0.81
N LYS A 349 25.11 -11.96 -1.74
CA LYS A 349 23.70 -11.58 -1.63
C LYS A 349 22.77 -12.81 -1.56
N SER A 350 23.06 -13.87 -2.31
CA SER A 350 22.28 -15.12 -2.27
C SER A 350 22.39 -15.81 -0.91
N LEU A 351 23.60 -15.88 -0.35
CA LEU A 351 23.87 -16.47 0.96
C LEU A 351 23.23 -15.66 2.10
N SER A 352 23.35 -14.33 2.07
CA SER A 352 22.72 -13.41 3.02
C SER A 352 21.18 -13.53 3.02
N VAL A 353 20.55 -13.67 1.85
CA VAL A 353 19.09 -13.90 1.75
C VAL A 353 18.67 -15.26 2.36
N ARG A 354 19.54 -16.29 2.31
CA ARG A 354 19.27 -17.58 2.97
C ARG A 354 19.36 -17.46 4.49
N SER A 355 20.41 -16.82 5.02
CA SER A 355 20.56 -16.50 6.45
C SER A 355 19.36 -15.70 6.97
N GLN A 356 18.97 -14.61 6.29
CA GLN A 356 17.84 -13.78 6.70
C GLN A 356 16.50 -14.54 6.72
N ARG A 357 16.29 -15.48 5.79
CA ARG A 357 15.10 -16.36 5.79
C ARG A 357 15.10 -17.34 6.96
N ALA A 358 16.25 -17.89 7.34
CA ALA A 358 16.35 -18.76 8.52
C ALA A 358 16.08 -17.97 9.82
N GLN A 359 16.62 -16.76 9.94
CA GLN A 359 16.32 -15.86 11.06
C GLN A 359 14.82 -15.50 11.14
N ALA A 360 14.13 -15.36 10.00
CA ALA A 360 12.69 -15.13 9.99
C ALA A 360 11.90 -16.32 10.56
N LYS A 361 12.35 -17.57 10.37
CA LYS A 361 11.72 -18.77 10.95
C LYS A 361 11.79 -18.77 12.49
N SER A 362 12.97 -18.57 13.07
CA SER A 362 13.13 -18.54 14.53
C SER A 362 12.37 -17.35 15.15
N THR A 363 12.39 -16.19 14.49
CA THR A 363 11.60 -15.02 14.90
C THR A 363 10.08 -15.30 14.88
N ALA A 364 9.58 -16.06 13.91
CA ALA A 364 8.16 -16.44 13.85
C ALA A 364 7.74 -17.33 15.03
N VAL A 365 8.55 -18.35 15.38
CA VAL A 365 8.32 -19.22 16.54
C VAL A 365 8.31 -18.41 17.84
N ALA A 366 9.26 -17.49 18.01
CA ALA A 366 9.29 -16.61 19.18
C ALA A 366 8.03 -15.71 19.27
N ASN A 367 7.62 -15.11 18.15
CA ASN A 367 6.41 -14.29 18.10
C ASN A 367 5.15 -15.09 18.47
N GLU A 368 5.00 -16.33 17.98
CA GLU A 368 3.87 -17.20 18.29
C GLU A 368 3.82 -17.56 19.79
N ALA A 369 4.95 -18.00 20.35
CA ALA A 369 5.05 -18.37 21.76
C ALA A 369 4.84 -17.18 22.72
N ILE A 370 5.40 -16.00 22.40
CA ILE A 370 5.27 -14.79 23.22
C ILE A 370 3.85 -14.21 23.13
N SER A 371 3.24 -14.17 21.94
CA SER A 371 1.85 -13.70 21.78
C SER A 371 0.86 -14.58 22.54
N ASN A 372 1.16 -15.88 22.64
CA ASN A 372 0.36 -16.87 23.37
C ASN A 372 0.95 -17.22 24.75
N ILE A 373 1.73 -16.34 25.38
CA ILE A 373 2.47 -16.66 26.62
C ILE A 373 1.57 -17.17 27.76
N ARG A 374 0.33 -16.67 27.87
CA ARG A 374 -0.64 -17.18 28.85
C ARG A 374 -0.95 -18.66 28.64
N THR A 375 -1.07 -19.09 27.38
CA THR A 375 -1.29 -20.49 27.00
C THR A 375 -0.05 -21.34 27.29
N VAL A 376 1.14 -20.87 26.87
CA VAL A 376 2.42 -21.58 27.10
C VAL A 376 2.67 -21.80 28.59
N VAL A 377 2.37 -20.80 29.44
CA VAL A 377 2.47 -20.89 30.90
C VAL A 377 1.38 -21.75 31.51
N ALA A 378 0.12 -21.63 31.08
CA ALA A 378 -0.99 -22.44 31.61
C ALA A 378 -0.83 -23.95 31.35
N PHE A 379 -0.19 -24.32 30.23
CA PHE A 379 0.16 -25.71 29.91
C PHE A 379 1.60 -26.09 30.31
N SER A 380 2.33 -25.22 31.03
CA SER A 380 3.70 -25.45 31.52
C SER A 380 4.71 -25.93 30.44
N ASN A 381 4.54 -25.45 29.20
CA ASN A 381 5.28 -25.93 28.02
C ASN A 381 6.44 -24.99 27.59
N GLN A 382 6.96 -24.17 28.51
CA GLN A 382 8.05 -23.21 28.22
C GLN A 382 9.30 -23.89 27.61
N SER A 383 9.64 -25.09 28.08
CA SER A 383 10.78 -25.87 27.57
C SER A 383 10.58 -26.32 26.12
N LEU A 384 9.36 -26.70 25.72
CA LEU A 384 9.03 -27.16 24.37
C LEU A 384 9.17 -26.02 23.35
N GLU A 385 8.66 -24.84 23.67
CA GLU A 385 8.82 -23.66 22.81
C GLU A 385 10.28 -23.18 22.75
N THR A 386 11.02 -23.33 23.84
CA THR A 386 12.47 -23.07 23.88
C THR A 386 13.24 -24.03 22.96
N GLU A 387 12.89 -25.32 22.94
CA GLU A 387 13.51 -26.30 22.04
C GLU A 387 13.21 -26.02 20.56
N LYS A 388 11.93 -25.78 20.22
CA LYS A 388 11.52 -25.36 18.86
C LYS A 388 12.27 -24.11 18.39
N PHE A 389 12.38 -23.10 19.25
CA PHE A 389 13.14 -21.88 18.94
C PHE A 389 14.62 -22.21 18.69
N ASN A 390 15.25 -22.97 19.58
CA ASN A 390 16.66 -23.34 19.48
C ASN A 390 16.97 -24.14 18.20
N GLU A 391 16.08 -25.04 17.78
CA GLU A 391 16.22 -25.80 16.52
C GLU A 391 16.31 -24.87 15.30
N LYS A 392 15.36 -23.91 15.18
CA LYS A 392 15.37 -22.95 14.06
C LYS A 392 16.46 -21.89 14.21
N ASN A 393 16.82 -21.52 15.44
CA ASN A 393 17.91 -20.60 15.71
C ASN A 393 19.27 -21.20 15.29
N LYS A 394 19.45 -22.52 15.45
CA LYS A 394 20.67 -23.24 15.00
C LYS A 394 20.78 -23.35 13.48
N GLU A 395 19.65 -23.41 12.75
CA GLU A 395 19.64 -23.24 11.28
C GLU A 395 20.15 -21.84 10.89
N SER A 396 19.65 -20.80 11.58
CA SER A 396 20.05 -19.41 11.37
C SER A 396 21.53 -19.16 11.73
N GLU A 397 22.00 -19.69 12.87
CA GLU A 397 23.38 -19.61 13.35
C GLU A 397 24.35 -20.16 12.30
N LYS A 398 24.09 -21.35 11.77
CA LYS A 398 24.94 -22.00 10.76
C LYS A 398 25.04 -21.16 9.48
N LEU A 399 23.90 -20.73 8.92
CA LEU A 399 23.87 -19.95 7.68
C LEU A 399 24.45 -18.54 7.87
N SER A 400 24.27 -17.94 9.04
CA SER A 400 24.81 -16.61 9.37
C SER A 400 26.31 -16.67 9.64
N THR A 401 26.82 -17.76 10.22
CA THR A 401 28.26 -18.04 10.37
C THR A 401 28.92 -18.26 9.01
N GLU A 402 28.30 -19.06 8.13
CA GLU A 402 28.75 -19.23 6.75
C GLU A 402 28.80 -17.88 6.01
N SER A 403 27.73 -17.09 6.10
CA SER A 403 27.70 -15.74 5.52
C SER A 403 28.76 -14.81 6.12
N GLY A 404 29.00 -14.87 7.43
CA GLY A 404 30.00 -14.07 8.12
C GLY A 404 31.43 -14.38 7.67
N ILE A 405 31.76 -15.67 7.52
CA ILE A 405 33.07 -16.12 7.01
C ILE A 405 33.30 -15.62 5.59
N GLN A 406 32.31 -15.72 4.70
CA GLN A 406 32.44 -15.27 3.31
C GLN A 406 32.51 -13.72 3.20
N ILE A 407 31.80 -13.00 4.08
CA ILE A 407 31.95 -11.52 4.20
C ILE A 407 33.37 -11.17 4.68
N GLY A 408 33.92 -11.89 5.67
CA GLY A 408 35.27 -11.70 6.16
C GLY A 408 36.34 -11.97 5.09
N LEU A 409 36.21 -13.06 4.33
CA LEU A 409 37.08 -13.37 3.20
C LEU A 409 37.01 -12.28 2.11
N PHE A 410 35.81 -11.82 1.75
CA PHE A 410 35.62 -10.72 0.80
C PHE A 410 36.26 -9.42 1.27
N GLN A 411 36.09 -9.07 2.55
CA GLN A 411 36.69 -7.88 3.14
C GLN A 411 38.21 -7.98 3.15
N GLY A 412 38.78 -9.12 3.55
CA GLY A 412 40.22 -9.38 3.53
C GLY A 412 40.83 -9.26 2.12
N ILE A 413 40.25 -9.93 1.13
CA ILE A 413 40.68 -9.87 -0.27
C ILE A 413 40.57 -8.45 -0.83
N THR A 414 39.46 -7.75 -0.54
CA THR A 414 39.22 -6.38 -1.02
C THR A 414 40.20 -5.39 -0.38
N THR A 415 40.46 -5.49 0.93
CA THR A 415 41.45 -4.66 1.63
C THR A 415 42.86 -4.94 1.13
N MET A 416 43.23 -6.20 0.93
CA MET A 416 44.52 -6.57 0.33
C MET A 416 44.68 -5.95 -1.06
N ALA A 417 43.67 -6.08 -1.93
CA ALA A 417 43.69 -5.50 -3.28
C ALA A 417 43.85 -3.96 -3.27
N LEU A 418 43.10 -3.25 -2.42
CA LEU A 418 43.20 -1.78 -2.29
C LEU A 418 44.58 -1.34 -1.77
N ASN A 419 45.15 -2.07 -0.81
CA ASN A 419 46.49 -1.82 -0.30
C ASN A 419 47.57 -2.14 -1.36
N SER A 420 47.39 -3.20 -2.17
CA SER A 420 48.27 -3.51 -3.30
C SER A 420 48.22 -2.44 -4.40
N VAL A 421 47.04 -1.90 -4.73
CA VAL A 421 46.92 -0.75 -5.64
C VAL A 421 47.64 0.46 -5.07
N SER A 422 47.47 0.74 -3.78
CA SER A 422 48.17 1.84 -3.10
C SER A 422 49.69 1.65 -3.14
N LEU A 423 50.18 0.44 -2.89
CA LEU A 423 51.61 0.10 -2.96
C LEU A 423 52.19 0.26 -4.37
N LEU A 424 51.46 -0.14 -5.41
CA LEU A 424 51.85 0.08 -6.81
C LEU A 424 51.93 1.59 -7.15
N VAL A 425 51.04 2.41 -6.58
CA VAL A 425 51.07 3.87 -6.72
C VAL A 425 52.25 4.49 -5.98
N TYR A 426 52.58 4.03 -4.76
CA TYR A 426 53.80 4.45 -4.07
C TYR A 426 55.07 4.07 -4.84
N TRP A 427 55.14 2.86 -5.39
CA TRP A 427 56.31 2.37 -6.12
C TRP A 427 56.50 3.07 -7.47
N TYR A 428 55.49 3.03 -8.35
CA TYR A 428 55.60 3.65 -9.67
C TYR A 428 55.58 5.18 -9.57
N GLY A 429 54.81 5.76 -8.65
CA GLY A 429 54.86 7.18 -8.35
C GLY A 429 56.21 7.63 -7.78
N GLY A 430 56.81 6.84 -6.89
CA GLY A 430 58.17 7.08 -6.40
C GLY A 430 59.23 7.04 -7.51
N LEU A 431 59.07 6.18 -8.51
CA LEU A 431 59.90 6.16 -9.72
C LEU A 431 59.69 7.38 -10.63
N LEU A 432 58.50 7.99 -10.63
CA LEU A 432 58.25 9.26 -11.33
C LEU A 432 58.87 10.44 -10.54
N VAL A 433 58.78 10.44 -9.21
CA VAL A 433 59.44 11.44 -8.33
C VAL A 433 60.96 11.38 -8.45
N SER A 434 61.57 10.19 -8.49
CA SER A 434 63.04 10.07 -8.63
C SER A 434 63.58 10.46 -10.00
N ARG A 435 62.72 10.47 -11.03
CA ARG A 435 63.00 11.02 -12.37
C ARG A 435 62.70 12.52 -12.50
N GLY A 436 62.11 13.15 -11.48
CA GLY A 436 61.64 14.53 -11.54
C GLY A 436 60.42 14.75 -12.44
N GLU A 437 59.66 13.69 -12.77
CA GLU A 437 58.45 13.79 -13.60
C GLU A 437 57.22 14.31 -12.83
N ILE A 438 57.22 14.18 -11.49
CA ILE A 438 56.22 14.74 -10.55
C ILE A 438 56.91 15.11 -9.23
N THR A 439 56.32 15.99 -8.42
CA THR A 439 56.82 16.33 -7.08
C THR A 439 56.40 15.32 -6.01
N GLY A 440 57.00 15.41 -4.82
CA GLY A 440 56.61 14.59 -3.66
C GLY A 440 55.23 14.98 -3.13
N GLY A 441 54.93 16.29 -3.14
CA GLY A 441 53.62 16.83 -2.81
C GLY A 441 52.54 16.46 -3.83
N GLU A 442 52.85 16.40 -5.12
CA GLU A 442 51.94 15.90 -6.16
C GLU A 442 51.60 14.42 -5.94
N LEU A 443 52.60 13.57 -5.69
CA LEU A 443 52.36 12.16 -5.35
C LEU A 443 51.49 12.01 -4.10
N THR A 444 51.74 12.78 -3.04
CA THR A 444 50.89 12.74 -1.83
C THR A 444 49.47 13.27 -2.10
N SER A 445 49.34 14.33 -2.90
CA SER A 445 48.03 14.86 -3.33
C SER A 445 47.24 13.79 -4.08
N PHE A 446 47.89 13.08 -5.00
CA PHE A 446 47.31 11.98 -5.79
C PHE A 446 46.80 10.84 -4.90
N ILE A 447 47.59 10.41 -3.92
CA ILE A 447 47.21 9.36 -2.95
C ILE A 447 46.01 9.80 -2.11
N ILE A 448 46.03 11.01 -1.54
CA ILE A 448 44.91 11.53 -0.71
C ILE A 448 43.64 11.71 -1.55
N HIS A 449 43.73 12.15 -2.83
CA HIS A 449 42.60 12.15 -3.75
C HIS A 449 42.03 10.73 -3.95
N THR A 450 42.89 9.73 -4.16
CA THR A 450 42.49 8.33 -4.33
C THR A 450 41.75 7.78 -3.10
N MET A 451 42.27 8.02 -1.89
CA MET A 451 41.63 7.59 -0.63
C MET A 451 40.25 8.24 -0.42
N ASN A 452 40.11 9.54 -0.74
CA ASN A 452 38.83 10.24 -0.69
C ASN A 452 37.83 9.69 -1.71
N MET A 453 38.28 9.33 -2.92
CA MET A 453 37.45 8.67 -3.93
C MET A 453 37.00 7.27 -3.49
N GLN A 454 37.89 6.47 -2.89
CA GLN A 454 37.55 5.15 -2.33
C GLN A 454 36.42 5.25 -1.28
N SER A 455 36.52 6.22 -0.36
CA SER A 455 35.46 6.48 0.62
C SER A 455 34.15 6.91 -0.05
N SER A 456 34.23 7.76 -1.08
CA SER A 456 33.07 8.22 -1.87
C SER A 456 32.35 7.07 -2.61
N PHE A 457 33.11 6.14 -3.21
CA PHE A 457 32.55 4.95 -3.86
C PHE A 457 31.85 4.02 -2.86
N SER A 458 32.43 3.83 -1.68
CA SER A 458 31.81 3.06 -0.59
C SER A 458 30.47 3.69 -0.15
N GLN A 459 30.46 5.02 0.04
CA GLN A 459 29.24 5.77 0.40
C GLN A 459 28.15 5.68 -0.67
N LEU A 460 28.49 5.72 -1.96
CA LEU A 460 27.51 5.52 -3.05
C LEU A 460 26.95 4.09 -3.11
N SER A 461 27.75 3.07 -2.78
CA SER A 461 27.29 1.67 -2.71
C SER A 461 26.27 1.45 -1.58
N ILE A 462 26.53 2.02 -0.40
CA ILE A 462 25.60 2.02 0.73
C ILE A 462 24.31 2.78 0.35
N LEU A 463 24.47 3.97 -0.24
CA LEU A 463 23.34 4.80 -0.66
C LEU A 463 22.44 4.09 -1.68
N PHE A 464 23.01 3.44 -2.70
CA PHE A 464 22.24 2.68 -3.69
C PHE A 464 21.34 1.64 -3.01
N THR A 465 21.88 0.92 -2.03
CA THR A 465 21.12 -0.08 -1.25
C THR A 465 19.98 0.58 -0.47
N GLN A 466 20.25 1.69 0.22
CA GLN A 466 19.23 2.45 0.96
C GLN A 466 18.11 2.98 0.06
N VAL A 467 18.45 3.53 -1.12
CA VAL A 467 17.47 4.01 -2.10
C VAL A 467 16.58 2.88 -2.62
N MET A 468 17.15 1.70 -2.91
CA MET A 468 16.37 0.55 -3.38
C MET A 468 15.38 0.04 -2.31
N HIS A 469 15.74 0.06 -1.02
CA HIS A 469 14.79 -0.23 0.06
C HIS A 469 13.71 0.85 0.20
N ALA A 470 14.09 2.13 0.13
CA ALA A 470 13.17 3.25 0.23
C ALA A 470 12.17 3.32 -0.94
N LEU A 471 12.55 2.92 -2.16
CA LEU A 471 11.62 2.81 -3.29
C LEU A 471 10.50 1.81 -3.01
N GLY A 472 10.81 0.67 -2.37
CA GLY A 472 9.80 -0.33 -1.97
C GLY A 472 8.83 0.18 -0.88
N GLY A 473 9.34 0.94 0.11
CA GLY A 473 8.50 1.61 1.10
C GLY A 473 7.63 2.71 0.50
N MET A 474 8.22 3.55 -0.37
CA MET A 474 7.50 4.60 -1.09
C MET A 474 6.39 4.04 -1.99
N SER A 475 6.58 2.87 -2.60
CA SER A 475 5.51 2.15 -3.32
C SER A 475 4.29 1.90 -2.44
N ARG A 476 4.47 1.23 -1.28
CA ARG A 476 3.37 0.88 -0.34
C ARG A 476 2.68 2.11 0.26
N ILE A 477 3.41 3.21 0.42
CA ILE A 477 2.87 4.49 0.87
C ILE A 477 2.03 5.14 -0.26
N THR A 478 2.55 5.13 -1.49
CA THR A 478 1.90 5.78 -2.64
C THR A 478 0.67 5.01 -3.12
N GLU A 479 0.71 3.68 -3.11
CA GLU A 479 -0.43 2.78 -3.24
C GLU A 479 -1.56 3.20 -2.29
N LEU A 480 -1.27 3.27 -0.98
CA LEU A 480 -2.26 3.55 0.06
C LEU A 480 -2.73 5.02 0.11
N ILE A 481 -1.95 5.97 -0.40
CA ILE A 481 -2.38 7.38 -0.56
C ILE A 481 -3.23 7.57 -1.83
N ASN A 482 -3.06 6.76 -2.87
CA ASN A 482 -3.88 6.84 -4.08
C ASN A 482 -5.10 5.90 -4.09
N ARG A 483 -5.17 4.90 -3.18
CA ARG A 483 -6.33 4.02 -3.02
C ARG A 483 -7.58 4.84 -2.71
N GLN A 484 -8.54 4.86 -3.64
CA GLN A 484 -9.86 5.41 -3.37
C GLN A 484 -10.73 4.37 -2.66
N PRO A 485 -11.46 4.75 -1.60
CA PRO A 485 -12.33 3.84 -0.88
C PRO A 485 -13.52 3.41 -1.74
N ARG A 486 -13.91 2.13 -1.63
CA ARG A 486 -15.11 1.61 -2.32
C ARG A 486 -16.39 2.32 -1.83
N ILE A 487 -16.43 2.70 -0.54
CA ILE A 487 -17.51 3.46 0.09
C ILE A 487 -16.99 4.86 0.43
N SER A 488 -17.11 5.79 -0.51
CA SER A 488 -16.56 7.15 -0.37
C SER A 488 -17.48 8.08 0.43
N ASN A 489 -16.90 8.82 1.39
CA ASN A 489 -17.60 9.86 2.17
C ASN A 489 -17.74 11.19 1.38
N LYS A 490 -18.01 11.11 0.08
CA LYS A 490 -18.02 12.24 -0.88
C LYS A 490 -19.17 12.07 -1.87
N ASN A 491 -19.95 13.13 -2.07
CA ASN A 491 -21.01 13.26 -3.08
C ASN A 491 -22.29 12.41 -2.87
N GLY A 492 -22.58 11.95 -1.65
CA GLY A 492 -23.86 11.29 -1.35
C GLY A 492 -25.00 12.28 -1.05
N LYS A 493 -26.24 11.77 -1.08
CA LYS A 493 -27.46 12.51 -0.71
C LYS A 493 -27.58 12.69 0.81
N ILE A 494 -28.10 13.84 1.22
CA ILE A 494 -28.48 14.16 2.60
C ILE A 494 -30.00 14.30 2.64
N LEU A 495 -30.69 13.60 3.54
CA LEU A 495 -32.14 13.78 3.74
C LEU A 495 -32.38 14.82 4.84
N PRO A 496 -33.14 15.91 4.61
CA PRO A 496 -33.39 16.91 5.64
C PRO A 496 -34.36 16.42 6.73
N ASN A 497 -35.34 15.59 6.37
CA ASN A 497 -36.38 15.08 7.25
C ASN A 497 -36.42 13.54 7.22
N LEU A 498 -35.48 12.90 7.91
CA LEU A 498 -35.46 11.45 8.10
C LEU A 498 -36.55 11.02 9.11
N ARG A 499 -37.51 10.22 8.63
CA ARG A 499 -38.52 9.51 9.44
C ARG A 499 -37.92 8.28 10.11
N GLY A 500 -37.07 7.56 9.39
CA GLY A 500 -36.40 6.35 9.87
C GLY A 500 -37.11 5.05 9.47
N GLU A 501 -37.84 5.04 8.36
CA GLU A 501 -38.33 3.79 7.76
C GLU A 501 -37.15 3.03 7.12
N ILE A 502 -37.04 1.72 7.36
CA ILE A 502 -35.94 0.89 6.86
C ILE A 502 -36.50 -0.35 6.17
N LYS A 503 -36.11 -0.60 4.92
CA LYS A 503 -36.51 -1.79 4.17
C LYS A 503 -35.29 -2.49 3.55
N PHE A 504 -35.10 -3.75 3.93
CA PHE A 504 -34.21 -4.71 3.27
C PHE A 504 -35.05 -5.48 2.25
N ASP A 505 -34.60 -5.51 1.00
CA ASP A 505 -35.31 -6.13 -0.13
C ASP A 505 -34.39 -7.13 -0.84
N LYS A 506 -34.64 -8.42 -0.62
CA LYS A 506 -33.92 -9.57 -1.23
C LYS A 506 -32.39 -9.50 -1.13
N VAL A 507 -31.90 -9.10 0.04
CA VAL A 507 -30.48 -8.87 0.28
C VAL A 507 -29.68 -10.17 0.29
N GLU A 508 -28.63 -10.22 -0.52
CA GLU A 508 -27.56 -11.22 -0.42
C GLU A 508 -26.25 -10.54 -0.03
N PHE A 509 -25.46 -11.18 0.84
CA PHE A 509 -24.15 -10.66 1.26
C PHE A 509 -23.18 -11.76 1.70
N TYR A 510 -21.90 -11.59 1.33
CA TYR A 510 -20.74 -12.28 1.90
C TYR A 510 -19.69 -11.26 2.34
N TYR A 511 -18.88 -11.58 3.36
CA TYR A 511 -17.74 -10.74 3.73
C TYR A 511 -16.61 -10.88 2.69
N PRO A 512 -15.90 -9.81 2.29
CA PRO A 512 -14.83 -9.88 1.28
C PRO A 512 -13.69 -10.84 1.63
N THR A 513 -13.42 -11.07 2.92
CA THR A 513 -12.43 -12.04 3.42
C THR A 513 -12.90 -13.50 3.34
N ARG A 514 -14.18 -13.76 3.02
CA ARG A 514 -14.82 -15.10 2.99
C ARG A 514 -15.87 -15.19 1.87
N SER A 515 -15.52 -14.83 0.65
CA SER A 515 -16.43 -14.79 -0.52
C SER A 515 -17.22 -16.07 -0.79
N GLN A 516 -16.65 -17.23 -0.46
CA GLN A 516 -17.32 -18.54 -0.56
C GLN A 516 -18.49 -18.74 0.43
N SER A 517 -18.67 -17.86 1.41
CA SER A 517 -19.66 -18.01 2.49
C SER A 517 -20.67 -16.85 2.49
N THR A 518 -21.81 -17.05 1.82
CA THR A 518 -22.95 -16.11 1.88
C THR A 518 -23.59 -16.16 3.27
N VAL A 519 -23.58 -15.03 3.96
CA VAL A 519 -24.11 -14.86 5.33
C VAL A 519 -25.58 -14.46 5.33
N LEU A 520 -26.00 -13.61 4.39
CA LEU A 520 -27.40 -13.27 4.12
C LEU A 520 -27.79 -13.78 2.72
N LYS A 521 -28.99 -14.35 2.59
CA LYS A 521 -29.44 -15.10 1.40
C LYS A 521 -30.91 -14.85 1.10
N ASP A 522 -31.24 -13.86 0.26
CA ASP A 522 -32.63 -13.41 0.03
C ASP A 522 -33.26 -12.86 1.33
N PHE A 523 -32.49 -12.07 2.08
CA PHE A 523 -32.92 -11.46 3.32
C PHE A 523 -33.84 -10.26 3.03
N SER A 524 -35.10 -10.35 3.47
CA SER A 524 -36.08 -9.27 3.35
C SER A 524 -36.69 -8.97 4.73
N LEU A 525 -36.76 -7.67 5.09
CA LEU A 525 -37.27 -7.19 6.37
C LEU A 525 -37.72 -5.72 6.22
N HIS A 526 -38.83 -5.35 6.84
CA HIS A 526 -39.36 -3.97 6.81
C HIS A 526 -39.60 -3.49 8.24
N LEU A 527 -39.14 -2.27 8.53
CA LEU A 527 -39.27 -1.60 9.81
C LEU A 527 -39.91 -0.23 9.56
N ASN A 528 -41.05 0.02 10.20
CA ASN A 528 -41.74 1.30 10.09
C ASN A 528 -41.01 2.38 10.92
N ALA A 529 -41.19 3.65 10.54
CA ALA A 529 -40.64 4.77 11.28
C ALA A 529 -41.12 4.76 12.76
N GLY A 530 -40.16 4.77 13.70
CA GLY A 530 -40.43 4.71 15.14
C GLY A 530 -40.64 3.32 15.72
N GLN A 531 -40.63 2.26 14.91
CA GLN A 531 -40.87 0.87 15.36
C GLN A 531 -39.62 0.27 16.04
N ILE A 532 -39.83 -0.52 17.09
CA ILE A 532 -38.81 -1.33 17.77
C ILE A 532 -38.89 -2.76 17.24
N VAL A 533 -37.83 -3.23 16.57
CA VAL A 533 -37.75 -4.58 16.01
C VAL A 533 -36.56 -5.35 16.59
N ALA A 534 -36.83 -6.51 17.19
CA ALA A 534 -35.81 -7.41 17.72
C ALA A 534 -35.36 -8.46 16.68
N LEU A 535 -34.06 -8.62 16.50
CA LEU A 535 -33.45 -9.68 15.69
C LEU A 535 -33.13 -10.88 16.60
N ALA A 536 -33.96 -11.91 16.55
CA ALA A 536 -33.77 -13.18 17.26
C ALA A 536 -33.07 -14.21 16.36
N GLY A 537 -32.49 -15.26 16.96
CA GLY A 537 -31.89 -16.38 16.22
C GLY A 537 -30.53 -16.81 16.75
N ALA A 538 -30.01 -17.92 16.21
CA ALA A 538 -28.75 -18.52 16.65
C ALA A 538 -27.53 -17.60 16.44
N SER A 539 -26.40 -17.95 17.07
CA SER A 539 -25.10 -17.36 16.71
C SER A 539 -24.74 -17.74 15.27
N GLY A 540 -24.03 -16.86 14.56
CA GLY A 540 -23.74 -17.00 13.13
C GLY A 540 -24.95 -16.79 12.19
N GLY A 541 -26.16 -16.52 12.71
CA GLY A 541 -27.38 -16.35 11.90
C GLY A 541 -27.45 -15.08 11.02
N GLY A 542 -26.41 -14.23 11.02
CA GLY A 542 -26.32 -12.99 10.24
C GLY A 542 -26.76 -11.71 10.98
N LYS A 543 -27.10 -11.77 12.27
CA LYS A 543 -27.66 -10.64 13.05
C LYS A 543 -26.81 -9.36 12.96
N SER A 544 -25.56 -9.39 13.41
CA SER A 544 -24.65 -8.22 13.37
C SER A 544 -24.23 -7.82 11.94
N THR A 545 -24.41 -8.69 10.95
CA THR A 545 -24.22 -8.38 9.53
C THR A 545 -25.32 -7.44 9.00
N VAL A 546 -26.57 -7.60 9.46
CA VAL A 546 -27.68 -6.66 9.16
C VAL A 546 -27.33 -5.25 9.66
N VAL A 547 -26.76 -5.15 10.87
CA VAL A 547 -26.26 -3.89 11.45
C VAL A 547 -25.10 -3.31 10.65
N SER A 548 -24.08 -4.12 10.34
CA SER A 548 -22.90 -3.68 9.58
C SER A 548 -23.24 -3.15 8.17
N LEU A 549 -24.30 -3.67 7.56
CA LEU A 549 -24.84 -3.19 6.29
C LEU A 549 -25.66 -1.91 6.44
N LEU A 550 -26.40 -1.74 7.55
CA LEU A 550 -27.17 -0.53 7.85
C LEU A 550 -26.28 0.66 8.24
N GLU A 551 -25.17 0.42 8.93
CA GLU A 551 -24.11 1.43 9.15
C GLU A 551 -23.27 1.69 7.88
N ARG A 552 -23.54 0.93 6.81
CA ARG A 552 -22.84 0.96 5.53
C ARG A 552 -21.32 0.84 5.70
N PHE A 553 -20.87 -0.10 6.51
CA PHE A 553 -19.47 -0.54 6.54
C PHE A 553 -19.11 -1.43 5.35
N TYR A 554 -20.14 -2.09 4.79
CA TYR A 554 -20.11 -2.83 3.54
C TYR A 554 -21.33 -2.45 2.71
N ASP A 555 -21.23 -2.53 1.38
CA ASP A 555 -22.40 -2.52 0.49
C ASP A 555 -22.86 -3.97 0.23
N VAL A 556 -24.17 -4.18 0.03
CA VAL A 556 -24.75 -5.52 -0.27
C VAL A 556 -24.20 -6.13 -1.56
N THR A 557 -24.23 -7.45 -1.71
CA THR A 557 -23.86 -8.14 -2.96
C THR A 557 -25.01 -8.10 -3.96
N LYS A 558 -26.23 -8.47 -3.54
CA LYS A 558 -27.48 -8.31 -4.31
C LYS A 558 -28.60 -7.80 -3.41
N GLY A 559 -29.73 -7.45 -4.01
CA GLY A 559 -30.85 -6.81 -3.33
C GLY A 559 -30.59 -5.34 -3.05
N ASN A 560 -31.47 -4.71 -2.27
CA ASN A 560 -31.35 -3.30 -1.87
C ASN A 560 -31.63 -3.13 -0.38
N ILE A 561 -31.02 -2.09 0.20
CA ILE A 561 -31.42 -1.53 1.50
C ILE A 561 -31.89 -0.11 1.22
N LEU A 562 -33.10 0.21 1.66
CA LEU A 562 -33.78 1.48 1.46
C LEU A 562 -33.99 2.15 2.83
N ILE A 563 -33.74 3.44 2.93
CA ILE A 563 -34.05 4.27 4.10
C ILE A 563 -34.94 5.41 3.64
N ASP A 564 -36.14 5.54 4.22
CA ASP A 564 -37.23 6.41 3.73
C ASP A 564 -37.46 6.26 2.21
N GLY A 565 -37.31 5.04 1.68
CA GLY A 565 -37.44 4.72 0.26
C GLY A 565 -36.21 5.03 -0.63
N ILE A 566 -35.16 5.68 -0.11
CA ILE A 566 -33.93 5.98 -0.86
C ILE A 566 -32.90 4.85 -0.68
N PRO A 567 -32.26 4.33 -1.75
CA PRO A 567 -31.19 3.35 -1.62
C PRO A 567 -30.02 3.84 -0.78
N ILE A 568 -29.61 3.03 0.20
CA ILE A 568 -28.51 3.35 1.15
C ILE A 568 -27.19 3.69 0.44
N ARG A 569 -27.00 3.15 -0.78
CA ARG A 569 -25.85 3.42 -1.65
C ARG A 569 -25.77 4.87 -2.14
N GLU A 570 -26.91 5.54 -2.28
CA GLU A 570 -27.00 6.94 -2.73
C GLU A 570 -26.87 7.95 -1.59
N ILE A 571 -27.07 7.52 -0.34
CA ILE A 571 -26.99 8.36 0.86
C ILE A 571 -25.52 8.59 1.25
N ASP A 572 -25.19 9.81 1.68
CA ASP A 572 -23.85 10.12 2.18
C ASP A 572 -23.51 9.30 3.44
N PRO A 573 -22.42 8.51 3.46
CA PRO A 573 -22.10 7.63 4.59
C PRO A 573 -21.78 8.38 5.89
N LYS A 574 -21.26 9.61 5.83
CA LYS A 574 -20.97 10.41 7.03
C LYS A 574 -22.27 10.95 7.64
N TRP A 575 -23.18 11.47 6.82
CA TRP A 575 -24.50 11.90 7.28
C TRP A 575 -25.34 10.71 7.75
N LEU A 576 -25.36 9.58 7.02
CA LEU A 576 -26.06 8.37 7.43
C LEU A 576 -25.63 7.91 8.83
N ARG A 577 -24.31 7.79 9.05
CA ARG A 577 -23.76 7.42 10.35
C ARG A 577 -23.93 8.50 11.41
N SER A 578 -24.29 9.75 11.08
CA SER A 578 -24.74 10.74 12.07
C SER A 578 -26.15 10.44 12.59
N GLN A 579 -27.02 9.88 11.75
CA GLN A 579 -28.42 9.56 12.08
C GLN A 579 -28.61 8.21 12.78
N ILE A 580 -27.56 7.40 12.88
CA ILE A 580 -27.56 6.09 13.56
C ILE A 580 -26.81 6.20 14.90
N GLY A 581 -27.47 5.86 16.01
CA GLY A 581 -26.81 5.62 17.30
C GLY A 581 -26.62 4.14 17.53
N ILE A 582 -25.40 3.71 17.88
CA ILE A 582 -25.08 2.32 18.21
C ILE A 582 -24.66 2.21 19.68
N VAL A 583 -25.16 1.18 20.36
CA VAL A 583 -24.71 0.74 21.68
C VAL A 583 -24.35 -0.74 21.57
N SER A 584 -23.06 -1.03 21.61
CA SER A 584 -22.49 -2.37 21.41
C SER A 584 -22.39 -3.18 22.71
N GLN A 585 -22.06 -4.46 22.58
CA GLN A 585 -21.87 -5.39 23.70
C GLN A 585 -20.68 -5.01 24.58
N GLU A 586 -19.52 -4.74 23.95
CA GLU A 586 -18.33 -4.22 24.61
C GLU A 586 -18.12 -2.74 24.24
N PRO A 587 -18.53 -1.79 25.09
CA PRO A 587 -18.41 -0.36 24.82
C PRO A 587 -16.95 0.11 24.82
N THR A 588 -16.47 0.57 23.66
CA THR A 588 -15.10 1.10 23.54
C THR A 588 -15.03 2.59 23.90
N LEU A 589 -14.10 2.89 24.81
CA LEU A 589 -13.74 4.24 25.22
C LEU A 589 -12.28 4.52 24.82
N PHE A 590 -12.01 5.75 24.40
CA PHE A 590 -10.66 6.24 24.10
C PHE A 590 -9.91 6.57 25.39
N SER A 591 -8.57 6.51 25.34
CA SER A 591 -7.70 6.79 26.49
C SER A 591 -7.54 8.30 26.76
N CYS A 592 -8.66 8.96 27.04
CA CYS A 592 -8.81 10.37 27.33
C CYS A 592 -9.82 10.57 28.49
N SER A 593 -10.26 11.79 28.77
CA SER A 593 -11.28 12.07 29.80
C SER A 593 -12.65 11.44 29.48
N ILE A 594 -13.53 11.37 30.48
CA ILE A 594 -14.96 11.06 30.27
C ILE A 594 -15.61 12.15 29.40
N LEU A 595 -15.24 13.43 29.61
CA LEU A 595 -15.72 14.57 28.82
C LEU A 595 -15.41 14.43 27.32
N GLU A 596 -14.16 14.15 26.96
CA GLU A 596 -13.73 13.93 25.58
C GLU A 596 -14.38 12.67 24.99
N ASN A 597 -14.54 11.60 25.78
CA ASN A 597 -15.25 10.41 25.37
C ASN A 597 -16.74 10.67 25.05
N LEU A 598 -17.39 11.61 25.73
CA LEU A 598 -18.77 12.02 25.45
C LEU A 598 -18.82 12.94 24.22
N LYS A 599 -17.93 13.92 24.12
CA LYS A 599 -17.79 14.81 22.95
C LYS A 599 -17.41 14.09 21.66
N TYR A 600 -16.83 12.89 21.72
CA TYR A 600 -16.65 12.05 20.52
C TYR A 600 -17.99 11.71 19.82
N GLY A 601 -19.13 11.70 20.53
CA GLY A 601 -20.46 11.53 19.94
C GLY A 601 -21.06 12.82 19.36
N ALA A 602 -20.72 13.97 19.96
CA ALA A 602 -21.19 15.30 19.57
C ALA A 602 -20.11 16.34 19.95
N PRO A 603 -19.18 16.72 19.04
CA PRO A 603 -18.01 17.52 19.37
C PRO A 603 -18.35 18.91 19.93
N ASP A 604 -19.39 19.53 19.37
CA ASP A 604 -19.84 20.88 19.68
C ASP A 604 -20.82 20.93 20.87
N ALA A 605 -21.01 19.81 21.59
CA ALA A 605 -21.95 19.73 22.71
C ALA A 605 -21.54 20.63 23.89
N THR A 606 -22.52 21.34 24.45
CA THR A 606 -22.37 22.18 25.64
C THR A 606 -22.36 21.33 26.91
N MET A 607 -21.91 21.89 28.04
CA MET A 607 -21.81 21.12 29.28
C MET A 607 -23.20 20.76 29.84
N GLU A 608 -24.19 21.61 29.62
CA GLU A 608 -25.59 21.41 29.98
C GLU A 608 -26.16 20.18 29.28
N GLN A 609 -25.93 20.07 27.96
CA GLN A 609 -26.34 18.91 27.15
C GLN A 609 -25.63 17.62 27.59
N ILE A 610 -24.35 17.72 27.96
CA ILE A 610 -23.54 16.60 28.47
C ILE A 610 -24.07 16.13 29.83
N ILE A 611 -24.46 17.04 30.72
CA ILE A 611 -25.09 16.73 32.00
C ILE A 611 -26.49 16.13 31.80
N GLU A 612 -27.31 16.68 30.91
CA GLU A 612 -28.64 16.14 30.59
C GLU A 612 -28.56 14.70 30.04
N ALA A 613 -27.72 14.47 29.03
CA ALA A 613 -27.54 13.15 28.43
C ALA A 613 -26.93 12.13 29.42
N THR A 614 -26.03 12.55 30.30
CA THR A 614 -25.50 11.66 31.35
C THR A 614 -26.47 11.44 32.51
N LYS A 615 -27.44 12.33 32.76
CA LYS A 615 -28.59 12.07 33.65
C LYS A 615 -29.54 11.05 33.03
N LEU A 616 -29.96 11.25 31.78
CA LEU A 616 -30.82 10.30 31.03
C LEU A 616 -30.20 8.90 30.86
N ALA A 617 -28.87 8.80 30.90
CA ALA A 617 -28.12 7.54 30.84
C ALA A 617 -27.80 6.91 32.21
N ASN A 618 -28.29 7.45 33.33
CA ASN A 618 -27.92 7.03 34.69
C ASN A 618 -26.40 7.02 34.97
N ALA A 619 -25.67 7.95 34.34
CA ALA A 619 -24.21 8.06 34.41
C ALA A 619 -23.72 9.20 35.33
N HIS A 620 -24.42 10.33 35.35
CA HIS A 620 -24.01 11.57 36.00
C HIS A 620 -23.54 11.39 37.47
N GLN A 621 -24.32 10.69 38.30
CA GLN A 621 -24.00 10.48 39.72
C GLN A 621 -22.66 9.77 39.97
N PHE A 622 -22.31 8.75 39.17
CA PHE A 622 -21.03 8.05 39.35
C PHE A 622 -19.86 8.83 38.73
N ILE A 623 -20.14 9.68 37.74
CA ILE A 623 -19.12 10.58 37.16
C ILE A 623 -18.75 11.67 38.19
N GLU A 624 -19.73 12.30 38.84
CA GLU A 624 -19.50 13.28 39.92
C GLU A 624 -18.83 12.67 41.16
N ALA A 625 -19.00 11.37 41.39
CA ALA A 625 -18.32 10.65 42.47
C ALA A 625 -16.83 10.38 42.22
N PHE A 626 -16.31 10.60 41.00
CA PHE A 626 -14.87 10.50 40.75
C PHE A 626 -14.13 11.78 41.19
N PRO A 627 -12.88 11.69 41.69
CA PRO A 627 -12.13 12.85 42.18
C PRO A 627 -11.97 14.01 41.19
N ASN A 628 -11.97 13.71 39.88
CA ASN A 628 -11.84 14.70 38.81
C ASN A 628 -13.15 14.86 38.00
N GLY A 629 -14.28 14.32 38.46
CA GLY A 629 -15.56 14.41 37.76
C GLY A 629 -15.48 13.90 36.30
N TYR A 630 -15.94 14.74 35.38
CA TYR A 630 -15.90 14.50 33.93
C TYR A 630 -14.48 14.51 33.33
N ASP A 631 -13.49 15.11 33.99
CA ASP A 631 -12.10 15.16 33.54
C ASP A 631 -11.30 13.91 33.93
N THR A 632 -11.95 12.93 34.58
CA THR A 632 -11.37 11.62 34.92
C THR A 632 -10.92 10.89 33.66
N VAL A 633 -9.62 10.56 33.55
CA VAL A 633 -9.03 9.86 32.40
C VAL A 633 -9.24 8.35 32.53
N VAL A 634 -9.91 7.73 31.55
CA VAL A 634 -10.40 6.34 31.69
C VAL A 634 -9.37 5.26 31.33
N GLY A 635 -8.26 5.63 30.67
CA GLY A 635 -7.22 4.72 30.20
C GLY A 635 -7.58 3.93 28.93
N GLU A 636 -6.67 3.08 28.44
CA GLU A 636 -6.91 2.29 27.22
C GLU A 636 -8.19 1.44 27.37
N ARG A 637 -9.09 1.50 26.37
CA ARG A 637 -10.41 0.82 26.37
C ARG A 637 -11.24 1.09 27.64
N GLY A 638 -10.98 2.19 28.33
CA GLY A 638 -11.61 2.54 29.60
C GLY A 638 -11.34 1.55 30.73
N CYS A 639 -10.18 0.87 30.78
CA CYS A 639 -9.89 -0.21 31.74
C CYS A 639 -9.99 0.17 33.24
N SER A 640 -10.11 1.46 33.59
CA SER A 640 -10.41 1.91 34.96
C SER A 640 -11.90 1.79 35.36
N LEU A 641 -12.81 1.57 34.42
CA LEU A 641 -14.26 1.56 34.64
C LEU A 641 -14.87 0.15 34.59
N SER A 642 -15.92 -0.07 35.37
CA SER A 642 -16.73 -1.29 35.31
C SER A 642 -17.53 -1.40 34.00
N GLY A 643 -17.95 -2.60 33.62
CA GLY A 643 -18.75 -2.82 32.40
C GLY A 643 -19.99 -1.94 32.34
N GLY A 644 -20.76 -1.88 33.43
CA GLY A 644 -21.94 -1.01 33.55
C GLY A 644 -21.62 0.48 33.43
N GLN A 645 -20.51 0.96 33.99
CA GLN A 645 -20.08 2.35 33.86
C GLN A 645 -19.73 2.71 32.42
N LYS A 646 -18.95 1.85 31.73
CA LYS A 646 -18.64 2.06 30.29
C LYS A 646 -19.91 2.07 29.44
N GLN A 647 -20.87 1.19 29.76
CA GLN A 647 -22.12 1.07 29.01
C GLN A 647 -23.00 2.31 29.17
N ARG A 648 -23.11 2.85 30.40
CA ARG A 648 -23.85 4.10 30.64
C ARG A 648 -23.18 5.32 29.97
N ILE A 649 -21.84 5.36 29.86
CA ILE A 649 -21.14 6.39 29.06
C ILE A 649 -21.39 6.21 27.56
N ALA A 650 -21.41 4.98 27.03
CA ALA A 650 -21.73 4.72 25.63
C ALA A 650 -23.18 5.09 25.28
N ILE A 651 -24.13 4.86 26.20
CA ILE A 651 -25.53 5.30 26.04
C ILE A 651 -25.62 6.83 26.08
N ALA A 652 -24.92 7.51 27.01
CA ALA A 652 -24.87 8.97 27.02
C ALA A 652 -24.30 9.56 25.71
N ARG A 653 -23.25 8.93 25.15
CA ARG A 653 -22.71 9.27 23.82
C ARG A 653 -23.74 9.08 22.70
N ALA A 654 -24.57 8.04 22.76
CA ALA A 654 -25.65 7.81 21.80
C ALA A 654 -26.84 8.79 21.98
N ILE A 655 -27.16 9.20 23.20
CA ILE A 655 -28.18 10.23 23.50
C ILE A 655 -27.72 11.61 22.97
N LEU A 656 -26.49 12.02 23.27
CA LEU A 656 -25.90 13.29 22.81
C LEU A 656 -25.95 13.48 21.29
N LYS A 657 -25.78 12.39 20.55
CA LYS A 657 -25.80 12.35 19.08
C LYS A 657 -27.20 12.60 18.50
N ASN A 658 -28.26 12.49 19.32
CA ASN A 658 -29.68 12.58 18.96
C ASN A 658 -30.06 11.94 17.59
N PRO A 659 -29.76 10.65 17.39
CA PRO A 659 -30.04 9.93 16.15
C PRO A 659 -31.54 9.70 15.91
N ARG A 660 -31.89 9.29 14.68
CA ARG A 660 -33.24 8.82 14.29
C ARG A 660 -33.39 7.30 14.33
N ILE A 661 -32.27 6.60 14.11
CA ILE A 661 -32.19 5.13 14.09
C ILE A 661 -31.30 4.70 15.26
N ILE A 662 -31.75 3.74 16.07
CA ILE A 662 -31.00 3.14 17.17
C ILE A 662 -30.65 1.69 16.82
N ILE A 663 -29.43 1.29 17.16
CA ILE A 663 -28.93 -0.08 17.09
C ILE A 663 -28.42 -0.48 18.47
N LEU A 664 -29.03 -1.51 19.05
CA LEU A 664 -28.59 -2.11 20.31
C LEU A 664 -28.05 -3.52 20.01
N ASP A 665 -26.74 -3.71 20.04
CA ASP A 665 -26.11 -5.01 19.80
C ASP A 665 -25.66 -5.64 21.12
N GLU A 666 -26.45 -6.58 21.63
CA GLU A 666 -26.24 -7.28 22.91
C GLU A 666 -25.99 -6.37 24.14
N ALA A 667 -26.51 -5.14 24.12
CA ALA A 667 -26.19 -4.05 25.06
C ALA A 667 -26.47 -4.30 26.57
N THR A 668 -26.96 -5.48 26.96
CA THR A 668 -27.18 -5.91 28.35
C THR A 668 -26.53 -7.26 28.69
N SER A 669 -25.87 -7.96 27.75
CA SER A 669 -25.47 -9.35 27.99
C SER A 669 -24.34 -9.50 29.01
N ALA A 670 -23.37 -8.58 29.02
CA ALA A 670 -22.18 -8.59 29.87
C ALA A 670 -22.29 -7.71 31.14
N LEU A 671 -23.48 -7.61 31.75
CA LEU A 671 -23.74 -6.77 32.94
C LEU A 671 -24.11 -7.57 34.19
N ASP A 672 -23.62 -7.09 35.33
CA ASP A 672 -24.08 -7.50 36.67
C ASP A 672 -25.53 -7.06 36.89
N SER A 673 -26.31 -7.86 37.64
CA SER A 673 -27.75 -7.66 37.82
C SER A 673 -28.14 -6.30 38.41
N GLU A 674 -27.35 -5.77 39.36
CA GLU A 674 -27.57 -4.44 39.95
C GLU A 674 -27.34 -3.30 38.93
N ASN A 675 -26.35 -3.44 38.04
CA ASN A 675 -26.08 -2.45 36.99
C ASN A 675 -27.07 -2.57 35.81
N GLU A 676 -27.67 -3.74 35.60
CA GLU A 676 -28.54 -4.01 34.47
C GLU A 676 -29.80 -3.15 34.46
N GLN A 677 -30.50 -2.99 35.60
CA GLN A 677 -31.74 -2.21 35.65
C GLN A 677 -31.53 -0.75 35.25
N MET A 678 -30.47 -0.11 35.75
CA MET A 678 -30.09 1.27 35.38
C MET A 678 -29.75 1.40 33.89
N VAL A 679 -29.18 0.36 33.28
CA VAL A 679 -28.90 0.32 31.84
C VAL A 679 -30.16 0.07 31.02
N GLN A 680 -31.05 -0.83 31.44
CA GLN A 680 -32.32 -1.08 30.74
C GLN A 680 -33.20 0.19 30.70
N GLU A 681 -33.26 0.96 31.78
CA GLU A 681 -33.96 2.26 31.82
C GLU A 681 -33.32 3.29 30.86
N ALA A 682 -31.99 3.42 30.89
CA ALA A 682 -31.24 4.30 30.00
C ALA A 682 -31.46 3.93 28.52
N LEU A 683 -31.49 2.64 28.19
CA LEU A 683 -31.82 2.13 26.86
C LEU A 683 -33.28 2.43 26.50
N TYR A 684 -34.24 2.25 27.41
CA TYR A 684 -35.64 2.60 27.16
C TYR A 684 -35.83 4.09 26.87
N ASN A 685 -35.12 4.96 27.59
CA ASN A 685 -35.10 6.40 27.31
C ASN A 685 -34.45 6.74 25.96
N LEU A 686 -33.43 5.98 25.52
CA LEU A 686 -32.82 6.13 24.19
C LEU A 686 -33.76 5.68 23.05
N MET A 687 -34.58 4.64 23.24
CA MET A 687 -35.46 4.09 22.20
C MET A 687 -36.72 4.94 21.91
N LYS A 688 -37.21 5.73 22.87
CA LYS A 688 -38.46 6.52 22.75
C LYS A 688 -38.49 7.39 21.49
N GLY A 689 -39.44 7.10 20.59
CA GLY A 689 -39.68 7.88 19.37
C GLY A 689 -38.63 7.69 18.26
N ARG A 690 -37.82 6.63 18.31
CA ARG A 690 -36.77 6.32 17.32
C ARG A 690 -36.92 4.90 16.78
N THR A 691 -36.75 4.70 15.48
CA THR A 691 -36.73 3.35 14.90
C THR A 691 -35.56 2.58 15.50
N THR A 692 -35.82 1.42 16.09
CA THR A 692 -34.80 0.69 16.87
C THR A 692 -34.64 -0.74 16.36
N ILE A 693 -33.40 -1.15 16.13
CA ILE A 693 -33.01 -2.55 15.91
C ILE A 693 -32.33 -3.07 17.17
N ILE A 694 -32.86 -4.16 17.75
CA ILE A 694 -32.30 -4.82 18.93
C ILE A 694 -31.77 -6.20 18.54
N ILE A 695 -30.46 -6.42 18.57
CA ILE A 695 -29.89 -7.76 18.60
C ILE A 695 -29.79 -8.17 20.08
N ALA A 696 -30.67 -9.06 20.51
CA ALA A 696 -30.73 -9.49 21.92
C ALA A 696 -30.67 -11.01 22.06
N HIS A 697 -29.82 -11.44 22.99
CA HIS A 697 -29.76 -12.82 23.50
C HIS A 697 -30.47 -12.98 24.86
N ARG A 698 -30.99 -11.90 25.46
CA ARG A 698 -31.81 -11.93 26.68
C ARG A 698 -33.29 -11.81 26.33
N LEU A 699 -34.12 -12.69 26.88
CA LEU A 699 -35.55 -12.79 26.54
C LEU A 699 -36.34 -11.51 26.85
N SER A 700 -36.05 -10.87 27.97
CA SER A 700 -36.73 -9.65 28.46
C SER A 700 -36.68 -8.48 27.47
N THR A 701 -35.52 -8.25 26.84
CA THR A 701 -35.36 -7.20 25.80
C THR A 701 -36.02 -7.56 24.47
N VAL A 702 -36.19 -8.86 24.16
CA VAL A 702 -36.90 -9.31 22.94
C VAL A 702 -38.43 -9.27 23.13
N GLN A 703 -38.93 -9.58 24.32
CA GLN A 703 -40.36 -9.65 24.62
C GLN A 703 -41.07 -8.28 24.51
N ASN A 704 -40.33 -7.20 24.76
CA ASN A 704 -40.84 -5.83 24.76
C ASN A 704 -40.73 -5.10 23.40
N ALA A 705 -40.34 -5.79 22.32
CA ALA A 705 -40.29 -5.21 20.97
C ALA A 705 -41.65 -5.30 20.26
N ASP A 706 -41.98 -4.29 19.44
CA ASP A 706 -43.22 -4.25 18.65
C ASP A 706 -43.31 -5.43 17.67
N SER A 707 -42.17 -5.87 17.16
CA SER A 707 -42.05 -7.05 16.30
C SER A 707 -40.69 -7.73 16.46
N ILE A 708 -40.65 -9.02 16.17
CA ILE A 708 -39.49 -9.89 16.32
C ILE A 708 -39.26 -10.56 14.97
N ALA A 709 -38.07 -10.41 14.40
CA ALA A 709 -37.63 -11.11 13.20
C ALA A 709 -36.68 -12.24 13.60
N VAL A 710 -37.05 -13.50 13.33
CA VAL A 710 -36.19 -14.66 13.61
C VAL A 710 -35.31 -14.94 12.40
N LEU A 711 -34.00 -14.85 12.60
CA LEU A 711 -33.00 -15.14 11.58
C LEU A 711 -32.52 -16.59 11.66
N SER A 712 -32.61 -17.31 10.54
CA SER A 712 -32.09 -18.66 10.37
C SER A 712 -31.42 -18.80 9.00
N LYS A 713 -30.18 -19.32 8.97
CA LYS A 713 -29.37 -19.56 7.75
C LYS A 713 -29.30 -18.35 6.78
N GLY A 714 -29.33 -17.12 7.31
CA GLY A 714 -29.26 -15.89 6.51
C GLY A 714 -30.59 -15.37 5.97
N ARG A 715 -31.72 -15.88 6.46
CA ARG A 715 -33.10 -15.47 6.10
C ARG A 715 -33.91 -15.11 7.34
N VAL A 716 -34.87 -14.20 7.20
CA VAL A 716 -35.99 -14.11 8.14
C VAL A 716 -36.92 -15.30 7.87
N VAL A 717 -37.29 -16.05 8.92
CA VAL A 717 -38.16 -17.24 8.80
C VAL A 717 -39.46 -17.14 9.59
N GLU A 718 -39.48 -16.29 10.63
CA GLU A 718 -40.66 -15.93 11.42
C GLU A 718 -40.62 -14.40 11.64
N TYR A 719 -41.77 -13.73 11.53
CA TYR A 719 -41.90 -12.29 11.79
C TYR A 719 -43.26 -11.96 12.39
N GLY A 720 -43.27 -11.40 13.60
CA GLY A 720 -44.49 -11.04 14.33
C GLY A 720 -44.19 -10.55 15.74
N ASN A 721 -45.21 -10.20 16.51
CA ASN A 721 -45.05 -9.85 17.92
C ASN A 721 -44.87 -11.11 18.79
N HIS A 722 -44.41 -10.92 20.03
CA HIS A 722 -44.15 -12.02 20.99
C HIS A 722 -45.33 -12.99 21.14
N GLN A 723 -46.57 -12.49 21.21
CA GLN A 723 -47.76 -13.32 21.41
C GLN A 723 -48.16 -14.12 20.16
N GLN A 724 -47.83 -13.65 18.97
CA GLN A 724 -48.05 -14.38 17.71
C GLN A 724 -47.06 -15.54 17.60
N LEU A 725 -45.76 -15.26 17.71
CA LEU A 725 -44.71 -16.27 17.54
C LEU A 725 -44.74 -17.36 18.63
N MET A 726 -45.18 -17.03 19.85
CA MET A 726 -45.41 -18.02 20.91
C MET A 726 -46.60 -18.96 20.65
N LYS A 727 -47.61 -18.53 19.86
CA LYS A 727 -48.74 -19.37 19.44
C LYS A 727 -48.37 -20.29 18.28
N GLU A 728 -47.55 -19.79 17.35
CA GLU A 728 -47.06 -20.53 16.17
C GLU A 728 -46.12 -21.70 16.53
N LYS A 729 -45.48 -21.64 17.71
CA LYS A 729 -44.56 -22.68 18.23
C LYS A 729 -43.34 -22.97 17.35
N GLY A 730 -42.94 -21.99 16.53
CA GLY A 730 -41.77 -22.01 15.65
C GLY A 730 -40.41 -21.96 16.38
N ILE A 731 -39.38 -21.57 15.66
CA ILE A 731 -38.01 -21.42 16.17
C ILE A 731 -37.97 -20.38 17.29
N TYR A 732 -38.76 -19.31 17.24
CA TYR A 732 -38.87 -18.36 18.35
C TYR A 732 -39.27 -19.05 19.65
N TYR A 733 -40.40 -19.76 19.65
CA TYR A 733 -40.90 -20.49 20.81
C TYR A 733 -39.89 -21.54 21.33
N GLN A 734 -39.14 -22.20 20.44
CA GLN A 734 -38.08 -23.13 20.84
C GLN A 734 -36.91 -22.41 21.53
N LEU A 735 -36.49 -21.24 21.04
CA LEU A 735 -35.48 -20.40 21.69
C LEU A 735 -35.95 -19.91 23.07
N VAL A 736 -37.18 -19.39 23.16
CA VAL A 736 -37.81 -18.97 24.41
C VAL A 736 -37.86 -20.11 25.41
N LYS A 737 -38.40 -21.28 25.01
CA LYS A 737 -38.51 -22.45 25.89
C LYS A 737 -37.14 -22.91 26.38
N ARG A 738 -36.12 -22.93 25.51
CA ARG A 738 -34.76 -23.34 25.91
C ARG A 738 -34.12 -22.34 26.89
N GLN A 739 -34.41 -21.05 26.75
CA GLN A 739 -33.90 -20.03 27.66
C GLN A 739 -34.60 -20.10 29.03
N LEU A 740 -35.91 -20.35 29.06
CA LEU A 740 -36.70 -20.60 30.28
C LEU A 740 -36.48 -21.98 30.91
N SER A 741 -35.60 -22.82 30.35
CA SER A 741 -35.19 -24.12 30.92
C SER A 741 -33.69 -24.16 31.25
N LEU A 742 -33.01 -23.00 31.25
CA LEU A 742 -31.58 -22.84 31.53
C LEU A 742 -31.29 -21.74 32.57
N GLY A 743 -32.35 -21.16 33.14
CA GLY A 743 -32.35 -20.30 34.33
C GLY A 743 -33.56 -20.66 35.19
#